data_AF-A0A936TI25-F1
#
_entry.id   AF-A0A936TI25-F1
#
_cell.length_a   1.000
_cell.length_b   1.000
_cell.length_c   1.000
_cell.angle_alpha   90.00
_cell.angle_beta   90.00
_cell.angle_gamma   90.00
#
_symmetry.space_group_name_H-M   'P 1'
#
loop_
_entity.id
_entity.type
_entity.pdbx_description
1 polymer ?
#
loop_
_entity_poly.entity_id
_entity_poly.type
_entity_poly.pdbx_seq_one_letter_code
_entity_poly.pdbx_strand_id
1 'polypeptide(L)'
;MGLLAGKRIFSIMALCMMVGLLLLPIVVALPSPATGEEAPVAGEEAKKEGDKVEKGRDVYYKTEGIVVGAPAPKTTDGPKDYPRYNFESRVLIWFANQQHLYYGSFVLAVPIFCMIIEFMGVVTKDKALAKRYDQLAYDFIKISLTAYSLTAILGGILIFTFLTLYPAFFSYLSGIFRPVMHIYALMFVAESGTLYIYYYGWDKMREGFLKWIHLSMSVVLNVIGTLLMFLANSWIGFMMSPAGVDEQGRYLGNIWHVIHTALWNPLNLHRILGNMAFGGGVVAAYAAYKFLASKTDEDRAHYDWMGYIAMALGVAFLIPLPFAGYWLMREVYAYRQQMGITLMGGLLAWLFIIQATMIGILFLSTNYYLWQAMGRMRGAEKYQRYIKYLVFLLACGYMVFITPHTMVMTPAELKAMGGQQHPVLGNYGVMSAKNGGINVIITTTVLSFVWYMRGNKVSTVSWAKFGNIFMGVFFTCAYINIIWLAIYGYYIPANVRVGLSVPQVATTLSCLFFMFALNSVMMRGAKQMGPIEWGKISARSQYALIMLATAFTWMMGLMGYIRSSVRLFWHVNEIMRDNSPWAYTHTVGFAANMISANVLFFWISILFVFWLGSLTAKKAPVESKAGIPGSVPQPATSH
;
A
#
# COMPACT_ATOMS: atom_id res chain seq x y z
N MET A 1 2.91 40.09 -11.36
CA MET A 1 3.57 38.80 -11.02
C MET A 1 3.09 38.18 -9.69
N GLY A 2 2.42 38.92 -8.77
CA GLY A 2 1.92 38.37 -7.49
C GLY A 2 0.75 37.36 -7.58
N LEU A 3 -0.20 37.55 -8.51
CA LEU A 3 -1.34 36.63 -8.72
C LEU A 3 -0.96 35.24 -9.26
N LEU A 4 0.26 35.09 -9.82
CA LEU A 4 0.75 33.86 -10.44
C LEU A 4 1.38 32.89 -9.44
N ALA A 5 1.93 33.39 -8.33
CA ALA A 5 2.41 32.57 -7.22
C ALA A 5 1.24 32.03 -6.38
N GLY A 6 0.20 32.85 -6.17
CA GLY A 6 -0.99 32.49 -5.40
C GLY A 6 -1.73 31.27 -5.96
N LYS A 7 -1.96 31.19 -7.29
CA LYS A 7 -2.70 30.06 -7.89
C LYS A 7 -1.98 28.70 -7.81
N ARG A 8 -0.64 28.66 -7.89
CA ARG A 8 0.12 27.40 -7.75
C ARG A 8 0.21 26.91 -6.30
N ILE A 9 0.35 27.85 -5.36
CA ILE A 9 0.25 27.56 -3.93
C ILE A 9 -1.15 27.03 -3.62
N PHE A 10 -2.19 27.64 -4.19
CA PHE A 10 -3.57 27.19 -4.06
C PHE A 10 -3.80 25.78 -4.63
N SER A 11 -3.20 25.40 -5.76
CA SER A 11 -3.29 24.04 -6.29
C SER A 11 -2.56 23.00 -5.43
N ILE A 12 -1.40 23.34 -4.87
CA ILE A 12 -0.67 22.46 -3.94
C ILE A 12 -1.46 22.34 -2.63
N MET A 13 -1.98 23.45 -2.10
CA MET A 13 -2.84 23.46 -0.92
C MET A 13 -4.15 22.69 -1.15
N ALA A 14 -4.76 22.78 -2.33
CA ALA A 14 -5.96 22.04 -2.69
C ALA A 14 -5.66 20.53 -2.79
N LEU A 15 -4.54 20.13 -3.40
CA LEU A 15 -4.12 18.74 -3.41
C LEU A 15 -3.78 18.25 -1.98
N CYS A 16 -3.09 19.05 -1.18
CA CYS A 16 -2.80 18.75 0.22
C CYS A 16 -4.09 18.72 1.08
N MET A 17 -5.11 19.48 0.73
CA MET A 17 -6.42 19.48 1.38
C MET A 17 -7.25 18.27 0.93
N MET A 18 -7.19 17.87 -0.34
CA MET A 18 -7.82 16.64 -0.83
C MET A 18 -7.15 15.39 -0.23
N VAL A 19 -5.81 15.36 -0.20
CA VAL A 19 -5.05 14.33 0.53
C VAL A 19 -5.32 14.42 2.03
N GLY A 20 -5.43 15.62 2.58
CA GLY A 20 -5.82 15.87 3.96
C GLY A 20 -7.23 15.39 4.28
N LEU A 21 -8.17 15.47 3.33
CA LEU A 21 -9.54 14.95 3.42
C LEU A 21 -9.55 13.42 3.35
N LEU A 22 -8.69 12.81 2.52
CA LEU A 22 -8.47 11.36 2.49
C LEU A 22 -7.86 10.83 3.78
N LEU A 23 -7.00 11.63 4.43
CA LEU A 23 -6.38 11.31 5.71
C LEU A 23 -7.16 11.86 6.90
N LEU A 24 -8.24 12.62 6.68
CA LEU A 24 -9.06 13.23 7.74
C LEU A 24 -9.63 12.17 8.69
N PRO A 25 -10.08 11.00 8.21
CA PRO A 25 -10.49 9.91 9.10
C PRO A 25 -9.35 9.40 10.01
N ILE A 26 -8.07 9.59 9.64
CA ILE A 26 -6.89 9.28 10.48
C ILE A 26 -6.64 10.39 11.49
N VAL A 27 -6.77 11.65 11.08
CA VAL A 27 -6.53 12.83 11.94
C VAL A 27 -7.62 12.97 12.99
N VAL A 28 -8.89 12.70 12.63
CA VAL A 28 -10.03 12.66 13.57
C VAL A 28 -9.93 11.46 14.53
N ALA A 29 -9.11 10.46 14.20
CA ALA A 29 -8.81 9.30 15.06
C ALA A 29 -7.52 9.44 15.87
N LEU A 30 -6.86 10.61 15.85
CA LEU A 30 -5.89 10.95 16.89
C LEU A 30 -6.67 11.24 18.18
N PRO A 31 -6.21 10.75 19.34
CA PRO A 31 -6.90 11.01 20.60
C PRO A 31 -6.95 12.53 20.82
N SER A 32 -8.16 13.07 20.95
CA SER A 32 -8.36 14.33 21.65
C SER A 32 -7.77 14.15 23.06
N PRO A 33 -6.97 15.10 23.58
CA PRO A 33 -6.59 15.05 24.99
C PRO A 33 -7.89 14.96 25.79
N ALA A 34 -7.98 13.90 26.62
CA ALA A 34 -9.15 13.58 27.41
C ALA A 34 -9.69 14.83 28.12
N THR A 35 -10.74 15.40 27.55
CA THR A 35 -11.65 16.29 28.25
C THR A 35 -12.82 15.38 28.59
N GLY A 36 -12.98 15.14 29.89
CA GLY A 36 -14.01 14.27 30.43
C GLY A 36 -15.39 14.88 30.25
N GLU A 37 -15.94 14.76 29.06
CA GLU A 37 -17.37 15.00 28.81
C GLU A 37 -18.00 13.71 28.31
N GLU A 38 -18.89 13.16 29.14
CA GLU A 38 -19.77 12.06 28.82
C GLU A 38 -20.64 12.46 27.62
N ALA A 39 -20.44 11.80 26.48
CA ALA A 39 -21.33 11.93 25.33
C ALA A 39 -22.64 11.16 25.58
N PRO A 40 -23.81 11.70 25.18
CA PRO A 40 -25.10 11.18 25.60
C PRO A 40 -25.41 9.83 24.95
N VAL A 41 -25.93 8.91 25.77
CA VAL A 41 -26.39 7.57 25.38
C VAL A 41 -27.64 7.71 24.51
N ALA A 42 -27.53 7.44 23.21
CA ALA A 42 -28.67 7.29 22.32
C ALA A 42 -29.08 5.82 22.24
N GLY A 43 -30.18 5.48 22.94
CA GLY A 43 -30.77 4.15 22.94
C GLY A 43 -31.66 3.90 24.15
N GLU A 44 -32.71 4.71 24.33
CA GLU A 44 -33.80 4.36 25.24
C GLU A 44 -34.85 3.53 24.49
N GLU A 45 -34.82 2.21 24.68
CA GLU A 45 -36.04 1.40 24.63
C GLU A 45 -36.11 0.49 25.87
N ALA A 46 -37.15 0.74 26.66
CA ALA A 46 -37.77 -0.11 27.69
C ALA A 46 -36.90 -0.58 28.88
N LYS A 47 -36.78 0.28 29.90
CA LYS A 47 -36.48 -0.11 31.28
C LYS A 47 -37.62 -0.96 31.85
N LYS A 48 -37.30 -2.19 32.28
CA LYS A 48 -37.94 -2.80 33.46
C LYS A 48 -37.02 -2.57 34.66
N GLU A 49 -37.57 -1.98 35.71
CA GLU A 49 -36.89 -1.74 36.99
C GLU A 49 -36.47 -3.06 37.64
N GLY A 50 -35.20 -3.18 38.04
CA GLY A 50 -34.76 -4.20 38.98
C GLY A 50 -33.39 -4.85 38.75
N ASP A 51 -32.79 -4.76 37.56
CA ASP A 51 -31.51 -5.45 37.32
C ASP A 51 -30.30 -4.57 37.67
N LYS A 52 -29.44 -5.09 38.55
CA LYS A 52 -28.08 -4.57 38.74
C LYS A 52 -27.39 -4.58 37.38
N VAL A 53 -27.17 -3.41 36.80
CA VAL A 53 -26.44 -3.26 35.54
C VAL A 53 -25.04 -3.81 35.75
N GLU A 54 -24.76 -4.96 35.15
CA GLU A 54 -23.46 -5.61 35.27
C GLU A 54 -22.41 -4.74 34.58
N LYS A 55 -21.34 -4.41 35.32
CA LYS A 55 -20.20 -3.65 34.81
C LYS A 55 -19.03 -4.59 34.52
N GLY A 56 -18.38 -4.38 33.39
CA GLY A 56 -17.15 -5.05 33.00
C GLY A 56 -16.01 -4.05 32.83
N ARG A 57 -14.77 -4.54 32.91
CA ARG A 57 -13.57 -3.72 32.68
C ARG A 57 -12.96 -4.05 31.31
N ASP A 58 -12.75 -3.02 30.50
CA ASP A 58 -12.19 -3.14 29.16
C ASP A 58 -10.77 -3.72 29.16
N VAL A 59 -10.51 -4.70 28.30
CA VAL A 59 -9.21 -5.40 28.24
C VAL A 59 -8.05 -4.52 27.76
N TYR A 60 -8.31 -3.47 26.99
CA TYR A 60 -7.29 -2.56 26.44
C TYR A 60 -7.30 -1.19 27.12
N TYR A 61 -8.44 -0.48 27.09
CA TYR A 61 -8.60 0.85 27.65
C TYR A 61 -8.59 0.87 29.19
N LYS A 62 -8.82 -0.28 29.83
CA LYS A 62 -8.89 -0.45 31.29
C LYS A 62 -9.99 0.37 31.98
N THR A 63 -10.94 0.91 31.20
CA THR A 63 -12.13 1.65 31.65
C THR A 63 -13.27 0.70 32.01
N GLU A 64 -14.18 1.15 32.86
CA GLU A 64 -15.42 0.41 33.14
C GLU A 64 -16.49 0.71 32.09
N GLY A 65 -17.30 -0.29 31.74
CA GLY A 65 -18.44 -0.13 30.84
C GLY A 65 -19.58 -1.09 31.20
N ILE A 66 -20.76 -0.80 30.66
CA ILE A 66 -21.97 -1.61 30.89
C ILE A 66 -21.90 -2.84 30.00
N VAL A 67 -22.09 -4.03 30.57
CA VAL A 67 -22.15 -5.28 29.82
C VAL A 67 -23.45 -5.32 29.01
N VAL A 68 -23.32 -5.29 27.68
CA VAL A 68 -24.45 -5.35 26.72
C VAL A 68 -24.39 -6.64 25.88
N GLY A 69 -23.19 -7.16 25.62
CA GLY A 69 -22.99 -8.34 24.78
C GLY A 69 -22.92 -9.66 25.54
N ALA A 70 -23.24 -10.75 24.83
CA ALA A 70 -22.97 -12.10 25.30
C ALA A 70 -21.45 -12.36 25.38
N PRO A 71 -21.01 -13.30 26.25
CA PRO A 71 -19.60 -13.69 26.31
C PRO A 71 -19.14 -14.34 25.02
N ALA A 72 -17.83 -14.28 24.77
CA ALA A 72 -17.23 -14.95 23.63
C ALA A 72 -17.56 -16.45 23.66
N PRO A 73 -17.95 -17.02 22.51
CA PRO A 73 -18.38 -18.42 22.46
C PRO A 73 -17.21 -19.34 22.79
N LYS A 74 -17.46 -20.29 23.71
CA LYS A 74 -16.55 -21.40 24.00
C LYS A 74 -16.77 -22.49 22.97
N THR A 75 -16.02 -22.43 21.87
CA THR A 75 -16.16 -23.40 20.77
C THR A 75 -15.57 -24.76 21.14
N THR A 76 -16.08 -25.81 20.51
CA THR A 76 -15.55 -27.18 20.60
C THR A 76 -15.26 -27.73 19.20
N ASP A 77 -14.36 -28.71 19.07
CA ASP A 77 -14.20 -29.44 17.81
C ASP A 77 -15.45 -30.30 17.55
N GLY A 78 -16.45 -29.69 16.91
CA GLY A 78 -17.71 -30.35 16.58
C GLY A 78 -18.42 -29.67 15.41
N PRO A 79 -19.35 -30.39 14.72
CA PRO A 79 -20.02 -29.90 13.53
C PRO A 79 -20.84 -28.61 13.72
N LYS A 80 -21.21 -28.28 14.96
CA LYS A 80 -21.95 -27.07 15.30
C LYS A 80 -21.10 -25.80 15.16
N ASP A 81 -19.88 -25.84 15.69
CA ASP A 81 -18.97 -24.68 15.72
C ASP A 81 -18.06 -24.67 14.49
N TYR A 82 -17.69 -25.85 14.00
CA TYR A 82 -16.83 -26.07 12.84
C TYR A 82 -17.42 -27.18 11.95
N PRO A 83 -18.35 -26.84 11.04
CA PRO A 83 -18.91 -27.80 10.08
C PRO A 83 -17.80 -28.50 9.27
N ARG A 84 -17.94 -29.82 9.11
CA ARG A 84 -16.90 -30.67 8.51
C ARG A 84 -17.14 -30.89 7.03
N TYR A 85 -16.08 -30.72 6.24
CA TYR A 85 -16.03 -30.98 4.81
C TYR A 85 -14.77 -31.78 4.49
N ASN A 86 -14.68 -32.35 3.28
CA ASN A 86 -13.52 -33.14 2.81
C ASN A 86 -12.26 -32.29 2.54
N PHE A 87 -12.20 -31.05 3.03
CA PHE A 87 -11.08 -30.13 2.83
C PHE A 87 -10.81 -29.33 4.12
N GLU A 88 -9.62 -28.71 4.19
CA GLU A 88 -9.23 -27.86 5.31
C GLU A 88 -9.96 -26.50 5.25
N SER A 89 -10.94 -26.26 6.12
CA SER A 89 -11.75 -25.04 6.10
C SER A 89 -10.93 -23.75 6.20
N ARG A 90 -9.81 -23.78 6.95
CA ARG A 90 -8.88 -22.65 7.09
C ARG A 90 -8.20 -22.28 5.76
N VAL A 91 -7.86 -23.27 4.94
CA VAL A 91 -7.22 -23.05 3.62
C VAL A 91 -8.22 -22.45 2.63
N LEU A 92 -9.48 -22.90 2.66
CA LEU A 92 -10.52 -22.34 1.78
C LEU A 92 -10.82 -20.88 2.13
N ILE A 93 -10.98 -20.55 3.42
CA ILE A 93 -11.15 -19.15 3.85
C ILE A 93 -9.92 -18.31 3.53
N TRP A 94 -8.72 -18.87 3.69
CA TRP A 94 -7.50 -18.17 3.28
C TRP A 94 -7.56 -17.81 1.80
N PHE A 95 -7.87 -18.76 0.92
CA PHE A 95 -8.02 -18.49 -0.51
C PHE A 95 -9.06 -17.39 -0.78
N ALA A 96 -10.28 -17.54 -0.27
CA ALA A 96 -11.37 -16.59 -0.51
C ALA A 96 -11.03 -15.18 -0.01
N ASN A 97 -10.52 -15.07 1.22
CA ASN A 97 -10.15 -13.79 1.82
C ASN A 97 -8.97 -13.14 1.09
N GLN A 98 -7.99 -13.94 0.67
CA GLN A 98 -6.82 -13.44 -0.07
C GLN A 98 -7.20 -12.91 -1.45
N GLN A 99 -8.07 -13.62 -2.18
CA GLN A 99 -8.58 -13.14 -3.46
C GLN A 99 -9.39 -11.85 -3.29
N HIS A 100 -10.30 -11.83 -2.31
CA HIS A 100 -11.08 -10.62 -2.01
C HIS A 100 -10.18 -9.44 -1.65
N LEU A 101 -9.12 -9.66 -0.86
CA LEU A 101 -8.15 -8.62 -0.49
C LEU A 101 -7.42 -8.04 -1.70
N TYR A 102 -6.95 -8.88 -2.65
CA TYR A 102 -6.26 -8.38 -3.84
C TYR A 102 -7.17 -7.46 -4.67
N TYR A 103 -8.40 -7.92 -4.94
CA TYR A 103 -9.37 -7.17 -5.72
C TYR A 103 -9.84 -5.89 -5.00
N GLY A 104 -10.15 -5.96 -3.70
CA GLY A 104 -10.51 -4.80 -2.89
C GLY A 104 -9.40 -3.76 -2.80
N SER A 105 -8.13 -4.21 -2.72
CA SER A 105 -6.98 -3.29 -2.72
C SER A 105 -6.80 -2.58 -4.06
N PHE A 106 -7.02 -3.30 -5.17
CA PHE A 106 -6.98 -2.73 -6.52
C PHE A 106 -8.10 -1.71 -6.74
N VAL A 107 -9.33 -2.06 -6.35
CA VAL A 107 -10.51 -1.19 -6.45
C VAL A 107 -10.41 0.06 -5.58
N LEU A 108 -9.76 -0.01 -4.42
CA LEU A 108 -9.52 1.18 -3.60
C LEU A 108 -8.48 2.11 -4.24
N ALA A 109 -7.42 1.55 -4.83
CA ALA A 109 -6.27 2.34 -5.29
C ALA A 109 -6.54 3.13 -6.57
N VAL A 110 -7.24 2.53 -7.54
CA VAL A 110 -7.44 3.14 -8.86
C VAL A 110 -8.25 4.44 -8.80
N PRO A 111 -9.37 4.54 -8.07
CA PRO A 111 -10.09 5.80 -7.89
C PRO A 111 -9.22 6.93 -7.29
N ILE A 112 -8.31 6.61 -6.37
CA ILE A 112 -7.40 7.61 -5.80
C ILE A 112 -6.42 8.09 -6.88
N PHE A 113 -5.92 7.19 -7.73
CA PHE A 113 -5.10 7.60 -8.88
C PHE A 113 -5.87 8.44 -9.87
N CYS A 114 -7.11 8.06 -10.20
CA CYS A 114 -7.96 8.85 -11.08
C CYS A 114 -8.15 10.26 -10.55
N MET A 115 -8.41 10.42 -9.24
CA MET A 115 -8.50 11.72 -8.58
C MET A 115 -7.22 12.54 -8.76
N ILE A 116 -6.04 11.95 -8.51
CA ILE A 116 -4.75 12.63 -8.65
C ILE A 116 -4.51 13.03 -10.11
N ILE A 117 -4.71 12.11 -11.06
CA ILE A 117 -4.46 12.31 -12.48
C ILE A 117 -5.44 13.35 -13.06
N GLU A 118 -6.71 13.26 -12.72
CA GLU A 118 -7.74 14.22 -13.16
C GLU A 118 -7.44 15.61 -12.60
N PHE A 119 -7.10 15.72 -11.31
CA PHE A 119 -6.68 16.97 -10.70
C PHE A 119 -5.47 17.57 -11.43
N MET A 120 -4.47 16.74 -11.75
CA MET A 120 -3.32 17.15 -12.57
C MET A 120 -3.75 17.68 -13.94
N GLY A 121 -4.76 17.08 -14.57
CA GLY A 121 -5.37 17.57 -15.80
C GLY A 121 -5.98 18.96 -15.65
N VAL A 122 -6.77 19.18 -14.61
CA VAL A 122 -7.47 20.46 -14.34
C VAL A 122 -6.50 21.61 -14.03
N VAL A 123 -5.41 21.35 -13.29
CA VAL A 123 -4.42 22.39 -12.92
C VAL A 123 -3.38 22.65 -14.00
N THR A 124 -3.28 21.78 -15.01
CA THR A 124 -2.31 21.91 -16.09
C THR A 124 -2.75 22.99 -17.08
N LYS A 125 -1.81 23.89 -17.43
CA LYS A 125 -2.07 24.97 -18.40
C LYS A 125 -2.00 24.53 -19.86
N ASP A 126 -1.24 23.48 -20.13
CA ASP A 126 -1.12 22.88 -21.45
C ASP A 126 -2.38 22.07 -21.75
N LYS A 127 -3.21 22.57 -22.68
CA LYS A 127 -4.48 21.93 -23.03
C LYS A 127 -4.31 20.52 -23.61
N ALA A 128 -3.22 20.26 -24.33
CA ALA A 128 -2.96 18.94 -24.88
C ALA A 128 -2.58 17.95 -23.77
N LEU A 129 -1.73 18.39 -22.83
CA LEU A 129 -1.37 17.60 -21.66
C LEU A 129 -2.56 17.39 -20.70
N ALA A 130 -3.42 18.40 -20.53
CA ALA A 130 -4.66 18.30 -19.75
C ALA A 130 -5.59 17.23 -20.32
N LYS A 131 -5.84 17.24 -21.64
CA LYS A 131 -6.60 16.19 -22.34
C LYS A 131 -5.97 14.81 -22.17
N ARG A 132 -4.63 14.73 -22.20
CA ARG A 132 -3.90 13.46 -22.01
C ARG A 132 -4.06 12.91 -20.59
N TYR A 133 -4.04 13.76 -19.56
CA TYR A 133 -4.32 13.34 -18.19
C TYR A 133 -5.79 12.93 -18.01
N ASP A 134 -6.73 13.67 -18.58
CA ASP A 134 -8.15 13.33 -18.55
C ASP A 134 -8.42 11.95 -19.16
N GLN A 135 -7.88 11.70 -20.36
CA GLN A 135 -7.97 10.40 -21.02
C GLN A 135 -7.33 9.29 -20.18
N LEU A 136 -6.16 9.56 -19.59
CA LEU A 136 -5.47 8.58 -18.75
C LEU A 136 -6.30 8.20 -17.52
N ALA A 137 -6.93 9.17 -16.86
CA ALA A 137 -7.80 8.91 -15.71
C ALA A 137 -9.04 8.09 -16.11
N TYR A 138 -9.61 8.37 -17.28
CA TYR A 138 -10.70 7.58 -17.85
C TYR A 138 -10.28 6.12 -18.12
N ASP A 139 -9.10 5.93 -18.72
CA ASP A 139 -8.57 4.60 -19.02
C ASP A 139 -8.28 3.80 -17.73
N PHE A 140 -7.79 4.46 -16.68
CA PHE A 140 -7.60 3.85 -15.36
C PHE A 140 -8.93 3.37 -14.76
N ILE A 141 -9.94 4.24 -14.67
CA ILE A 141 -11.21 3.89 -14.02
C ILE A 141 -11.94 2.79 -14.80
N LYS A 142 -11.85 2.80 -16.13
CA LYS A 142 -12.44 1.75 -16.99
C LYS A 142 -11.91 0.37 -16.64
N ILE A 143 -10.60 0.24 -16.34
CA ILE A 143 -10.00 -1.03 -15.94
C ILE A 143 -10.53 -1.48 -14.58
N SER A 144 -10.76 -0.53 -13.66
CA SER A 144 -11.23 -0.83 -12.32
C SER A 144 -12.69 -1.31 -12.28
N LEU A 145 -13.56 -0.84 -13.18
CA LEU A 145 -14.98 -1.20 -13.17
C LEU A 145 -15.26 -2.71 -13.26
N THR A 146 -14.57 -3.43 -14.13
CA THR A 146 -14.77 -4.88 -14.23
C THR A 146 -14.24 -5.59 -12.99
N ALA A 147 -13.15 -5.09 -12.40
CA ALA A 147 -12.61 -5.60 -11.14
C ALA A 147 -13.54 -5.30 -9.94
N TYR A 148 -14.29 -4.21 -9.98
CA TYR A 148 -15.29 -3.84 -8.97
C TYR A 148 -16.37 -4.91 -8.82
N SER A 149 -16.98 -5.33 -9.93
CA SER A 149 -17.99 -6.40 -9.92
C SER A 149 -17.45 -7.71 -9.37
N LEU A 150 -16.21 -8.07 -9.73
CA LEU A 150 -15.58 -9.28 -9.22
C LEU A 150 -15.26 -9.18 -7.72
N THR A 151 -14.88 -7.98 -7.25
CA THR A 151 -14.67 -7.71 -5.81
C THR A 151 -15.95 -7.97 -5.01
N ALA A 152 -17.11 -7.51 -5.51
CA ALA A 152 -18.41 -7.71 -4.87
C ALA A 152 -18.78 -9.21 -4.78
N ILE A 153 -18.58 -9.96 -5.87
CA ILE A 153 -18.80 -11.41 -5.91
C ILE A 153 -17.90 -12.11 -4.88
N LEU A 154 -16.60 -11.78 -4.85
CA LEU A 154 -15.65 -12.34 -3.90
C LEU A 154 -16.01 -11.97 -2.44
N GLY A 155 -16.55 -10.78 -2.21
CA GLY A 155 -17.04 -10.35 -0.90
C GLY A 155 -18.26 -11.17 -0.46
N GLY A 156 -19.21 -11.41 -1.36
CA GLY A 156 -20.33 -12.32 -1.11
C GLY A 156 -19.86 -13.74 -0.80
N ILE A 157 -18.95 -14.29 -1.60
CA ILE A 157 -18.32 -15.61 -1.35
C ILE A 157 -17.65 -15.63 0.02
N LEU A 158 -16.93 -14.57 0.40
CA LEU A 158 -16.27 -14.49 1.70
C LEU A 158 -17.28 -14.52 2.86
N ILE A 159 -18.40 -13.79 2.75
CA ILE A 159 -19.47 -13.86 3.76
C ILE A 159 -20.05 -15.28 3.85
N PHE A 160 -20.33 -15.91 2.71
CA PHE A 160 -20.82 -17.30 2.69
C PHE A 160 -19.81 -18.28 3.31
N THR A 161 -18.51 -18.11 3.07
CA THR A 161 -17.51 -18.99 3.69
C THR A 161 -17.44 -18.79 5.20
N PHE A 162 -17.60 -17.57 5.73
CA PHE A 162 -17.70 -17.36 7.17
C PHE A 162 -18.96 -17.99 7.78
N LEU A 163 -20.12 -17.79 7.17
CA LEU A 163 -21.39 -18.35 7.63
C LEU A 163 -21.40 -19.88 7.63
N THR A 164 -20.72 -20.51 6.67
CA THR A 164 -20.72 -21.97 6.50
C THR A 164 -19.61 -22.67 7.26
N LEU A 165 -18.41 -22.08 7.33
CA LEU A 165 -17.23 -22.76 7.89
C LEU A 165 -16.91 -22.33 9.33
N TYR A 166 -17.27 -21.10 9.73
CA TYR A 166 -16.99 -20.55 11.07
C TYR A 166 -18.21 -19.77 11.63
N PRO A 167 -19.40 -20.39 11.70
CA PRO A 167 -20.65 -19.71 12.09
C PRO A 167 -20.59 -19.11 13.50
N ALA A 168 -19.99 -19.80 14.47
CA ALA A 168 -19.88 -19.32 15.85
C ALA A 168 -19.01 -18.05 15.94
N PHE A 169 -17.87 -18.04 15.24
CA PHE A 169 -16.99 -16.88 15.16
C PHE A 169 -17.66 -15.70 14.49
N PHE A 170 -18.28 -15.92 13.33
CA PHE A 170 -18.89 -14.83 12.58
C PHE A 170 -20.13 -14.26 13.30
N SER A 171 -20.91 -15.11 13.97
CA SER A 171 -22.03 -14.68 14.82
C SER A 171 -21.55 -13.78 15.98
N TYR A 172 -20.47 -14.17 16.67
CA TYR A 172 -19.87 -13.34 17.72
C TYR A 172 -19.36 -11.99 17.18
N LEU A 173 -18.59 -12.01 16.09
CA LEU A 173 -18.05 -10.79 15.49
C LEU A 173 -19.17 -9.86 15.00
N SER A 174 -20.17 -10.38 14.30
CA SER A 174 -21.30 -9.60 13.79
C SER A 174 -22.22 -9.08 14.90
N GLY A 175 -22.33 -9.80 16.02
CA GLY A 175 -23.06 -9.34 17.21
C GLY A 175 -22.45 -8.08 17.82
N ILE A 176 -21.12 -8.04 17.98
CA ILE A 176 -20.40 -6.87 18.50
C ILE A 176 -20.44 -5.70 17.50
N PHE A 177 -20.19 -5.98 16.22
CA PHE A 177 -20.07 -4.96 15.17
C PHE A 177 -21.39 -4.63 14.47
N ARG A 178 -22.55 -5.02 15.01
CA ARG A 178 -23.86 -4.87 14.34
C ARG A 178 -24.11 -3.46 13.76
N PRO A 179 -23.87 -2.35 14.49
CA PRO A 179 -24.06 -1.01 13.93
C PRO A 179 -23.10 -0.71 12.77
N VAL A 180 -21.85 -1.16 12.92
CA VAL A 180 -20.79 -0.98 11.92
C VAL A 180 -21.09 -1.74 10.64
N MET A 181 -21.67 -2.95 10.74
CA MET A 181 -22.05 -3.76 9.57
C MET A 181 -23.11 -3.08 8.71
N HIS A 182 -24.09 -2.41 9.34
CA HIS A 182 -25.10 -1.63 8.61
C HIS A 182 -24.50 -0.42 7.89
N ILE A 183 -23.61 0.32 8.56
CA ILE A 183 -22.90 1.46 7.95
C ILE A 183 -22.02 0.95 6.80
N TYR A 184 -21.31 -0.16 6.98
CA TYR A 184 -20.50 -0.78 5.95
C TYR A 184 -21.31 -1.13 4.70
N ALA A 185 -22.47 -1.77 4.87
CA ALA A 185 -23.36 -2.12 3.76
C ALA A 185 -23.88 -0.87 3.03
N LEU A 186 -24.26 0.19 3.76
CA LEU A 186 -24.71 1.46 3.17
C LEU A 186 -23.57 2.14 2.39
N MET A 187 -22.37 2.20 2.97
CA MET A 187 -21.19 2.77 2.31
C MET A 187 -20.82 2.01 1.04
N PHE A 188 -21.00 0.68 1.01
CA PHE A 188 -20.78 -0.12 -0.20
C PHE A 188 -21.76 0.23 -1.33
N VAL A 189 -23.04 0.48 -1.01
CA VAL A 189 -24.03 0.95 -1.99
C VAL A 189 -23.68 2.37 -2.45
N ALA A 190 -23.29 3.25 -1.53
CA ALA A 190 -22.89 4.63 -1.83
C ALA A 190 -21.63 4.68 -2.72
N GLU A 191 -20.64 3.84 -2.44
CA GLU A 191 -19.42 3.67 -3.25
C GLU A 191 -19.78 3.26 -4.67
N SER A 192 -20.61 2.21 -4.80
CA SER A 192 -21.09 1.71 -6.10
C SER A 192 -21.80 2.81 -6.89
N GLY A 193 -22.77 3.48 -6.28
CA GLY A 193 -23.52 4.57 -6.91
C GLY A 193 -22.62 5.71 -7.36
N THR A 194 -21.72 6.16 -6.49
CA THR A 194 -20.79 7.26 -6.80
C THR A 194 -19.83 6.88 -7.92
N LEU A 195 -19.28 5.66 -7.90
CA LEU A 195 -18.39 5.13 -8.94
C LEU A 195 -19.07 5.07 -10.30
N TYR A 196 -20.32 4.59 -10.36
CA TYR A 196 -21.06 4.51 -11.62
C TYR A 196 -21.43 5.89 -12.18
N ILE A 197 -21.85 6.83 -11.34
CA ILE A 197 -22.13 8.21 -11.79
C ILE A 197 -20.82 8.87 -12.25
N TYR A 198 -19.71 8.64 -11.55
CA TYR A 198 -18.39 9.15 -11.93
C TYR A 198 -17.97 8.61 -13.31
N TYR A 199 -18.04 7.31 -13.53
CA TYR A 199 -17.67 6.73 -14.82
C TYR A 199 -18.61 7.11 -15.97
N TYR A 200 -19.92 6.89 -15.82
CA TYR A 200 -20.87 7.15 -16.92
C TYR A 200 -21.16 8.63 -17.12
N GLY A 201 -20.87 9.47 -16.12
CA GLY A 201 -20.99 10.91 -16.20
C GLY A 201 -19.82 11.61 -16.90
N TRP A 202 -18.74 10.88 -17.23
CA TRP A 202 -17.49 11.46 -17.74
C TRP A 202 -17.68 12.38 -18.95
N ASP A 203 -18.37 11.90 -19.99
CA ASP A 203 -18.57 12.65 -21.24
C ASP A 203 -19.41 13.92 -21.01
N LYS A 204 -20.42 13.85 -20.13
CA LYS A 204 -21.31 14.98 -19.83
C LYS A 204 -20.63 16.02 -18.92
N MET A 205 -19.68 15.60 -18.10
CA MET A 205 -19.01 16.46 -17.11
C MET A 205 -17.55 16.76 -17.47
N ARG A 206 -17.22 16.76 -18.77
CA ARG A 206 -15.84 16.92 -19.25
C ARG A 206 -15.30 18.35 -19.12
N GLU A 207 -16.17 19.35 -19.17
CA GLU A 207 -15.77 20.76 -19.27
C GLU A 207 -16.49 21.69 -18.28
N GLY A 208 -15.92 22.88 -18.07
CA GLY A 208 -16.54 23.96 -17.29
C GLY A 208 -16.74 23.64 -15.81
N PHE A 209 -17.85 24.10 -15.24
CA PHE A 209 -18.23 23.87 -13.84
C PHE A 209 -18.51 22.39 -13.56
N LEU A 210 -19.07 21.67 -14.54
CA LEU A 210 -19.37 20.24 -14.42
C LEU A 210 -18.08 19.41 -14.20
N LYS A 211 -16.94 19.85 -14.74
CA LYS A 211 -15.65 19.19 -14.48
C LYS A 211 -15.22 19.27 -13.02
N TRP A 212 -15.52 20.37 -12.34
CA TRP A 212 -15.26 20.49 -10.90
C TRP A 212 -16.22 19.63 -10.07
N ILE A 213 -17.46 19.46 -10.52
CA ILE A 213 -18.40 18.51 -9.91
C ILE A 213 -17.88 17.08 -10.06
N HIS A 214 -17.45 16.69 -11.26
CA HIS A 214 -16.89 15.36 -11.53
C HIS A 214 -15.65 15.07 -10.66
N LEU A 215 -14.72 16.03 -10.57
CA LEU A 215 -13.57 15.93 -9.68
C LEU A 215 -13.97 15.83 -8.19
N SER A 216 -15.00 16.59 -7.76
CA SER A 216 -15.50 16.53 -6.38
C SER A 216 -16.15 15.18 -6.07
N MET A 217 -16.83 14.57 -7.03
CA MET A 217 -17.34 13.20 -6.90
C MET A 217 -16.22 12.18 -6.73
N SER A 218 -15.08 12.37 -7.40
CA SER A 218 -13.89 11.56 -7.19
C SER A 218 -13.41 11.63 -5.73
N VAL A 219 -13.43 12.82 -5.12
CA VAL A 219 -13.11 12.98 -3.69
C VAL A 219 -14.10 12.21 -2.81
N VAL A 220 -15.40 12.37 -3.05
CA VAL A 220 -16.46 11.67 -2.29
C VAL A 220 -16.29 10.15 -2.41
N LEU A 221 -16.07 9.64 -3.62
CA LEU A 221 -15.82 8.21 -3.88
C LEU A 221 -14.65 7.70 -3.04
N ASN A 222 -13.53 8.42 -3.04
CA ASN A 222 -12.34 8.01 -2.32
C ASN A 222 -12.50 8.11 -0.79
N VAL A 223 -13.27 9.08 -0.29
CA VAL A 223 -13.64 9.15 1.14
C VAL A 223 -14.47 7.92 1.52
N ILE A 224 -15.48 7.56 0.75
CA ILE A 224 -16.32 6.37 1.01
C ILE A 224 -15.48 5.10 0.98
N GLY A 225 -14.64 4.90 -0.05
CA GLY A 225 -13.77 3.73 -0.15
C GLY A 225 -12.76 3.64 1.00
N THR A 226 -12.20 4.77 1.44
CA THR A 226 -11.30 4.82 2.59
C THR A 226 -12.03 4.47 3.89
N LEU A 227 -13.25 4.98 4.08
CA LEU A 227 -14.09 4.62 5.22
C LEU A 227 -14.42 3.13 5.25
N LEU A 228 -14.78 2.53 4.11
CA LEU A 228 -14.99 1.08 4.00
C LEU A 228 -13.74 0.30 4.43
N MET A 229 -12.56 0.72 3.98
CA MET A 229 -11.31 0.11 4.41
C MET A 229 -11.09 0.22 5.93
N PHE A 230 -11.43 1.38 6.52
CA PHE A 230 -11.25 1.64 7.96
C PHE A 230 -12.18 0.77 8.80
N LEU A 231 -13.45 0.66 8.39
CA LEU A 231 -14.40 -0.25 9.01
C LEU A 231 -13.94 -1.70 8.89
N ALA A 232 -13.47 -2.13 7.71
CA ALA A 232 -12.94 -3.49 7.54
C ALA A 232 -11.68 -3.75 8.38
N ASN A 233 -10.83 -2.74 8.56
CA ASN A 233 -9.67 -2.80 9.45
C ASN A 233 -10.03 -2.89 10.91
N SER A 234 -11.21 -2.42 11.29
CA SER A 234 -11.72 -2.54 12.66
C SER A 234 -11.92 -4.00 13.05
N TRP A 235 -12.44 -4.84 12.13
CA TRP A 235 -12.56 -6.28 12.38
C TRP A 235 -11.21 -6.96 12.56
N ILE A 236 -10.26 -6.70 11.66
CA ILE A 236 -8.91 -7.28 11.73
C ILE A 236 -8.16 -6.77 12.98
N GLY A 237 -8.26 -5.47 13.26
CA GLY A 237 -7.69 -4.83 14.43
C GLY A 237 -8.25 -5.41 15.73
N PHE A 238 -9.56 -5.66 15.80
CA PHE A 238 -10.21 -6.33 16.93
C PHE A 238 -9.76 -7.78 17.09
N MET A 239 -9.65 -8.54 16.00
CA MET A 239 -9.15 -9.91 16.05
C MET A 239 -7.71 -9.99 16.61
N MET A 240 -6.86 -9.01 16.30
CA MET A 240 -5.46 -8.99 16.73
C MET A 240 -5.25 -8.37 18.11
N SER A 241 -5.91 -7.25 18.39
CA SER A 241 -5.80 -6.48 19.63
C SER A 241 -7.20 -6.08 20.09
N PRO A 242 -7.99 -6.99 20.69
CA PRO A 242 -9.36 -6.70 21.08
C PRO A 242 -9.44 -5.53 22.07
N ALA A 243 -10.48 -4.73 21.94
CA ALA A 243 -10.83 -3.59 22.79
C ALA A 243 -12.36 -3.42 22.78
N GLY A 244 -12.92 -2.67 23.72
CA GLY A 244 -14.38 -2.51 23.88
C GLY A 244 -15.09 -3.73 24.47
N VAL A 245 -14.33 -4.71 24.96
CA VAL A 245 -14.82 -5.96 25.57
C VAL A 245 -14.12 -6.25 26.89
N ASP A 246 -14.77 -6.99 27.78
CA ASP A 246 -14.13 -7.50 29.01
C ASP A 246 -13.34 -8.80 28.79
N GLU A 247 -12.75 -9.35 29.86
CA GLU A 247 -11.96 -10.59 29.81
C GLU A 247 -12.75 -11.81 29.32
N GLN A 248 -14.08 -11.77 29.38
CA GLN A 248 -14.96 -12.81 28.85
C GLN A 248 -15.38 -12.54 27.40
N GLY A 249 -14.93 -11.43 26.80
CA GLY A 249 -15.31 -11.00 25.46
C GLY A 249 -16.69 -10.33 25.38
N ARG A 250 -17.26 -9.90 26.51
CA ARG A 250 -18.58 -9.26 26.50
C ARG A 250 -18.44 -7.81 26.07
N TYR A 251 -19.25 -7.40 25.11
CA TYR A 251 -19.28 -6.03 24.62
C TYR A 251 -19.75 -5.04 25.70
N LEU A 252 -19.00 -3.95 25.86
CA LEU A 252 -19.18 -2.97 26.94
C LEU A 252 -19.98 -1.71 26.53
N GLY A 253 -20.70 -1.77 25.40
CA GLY A 253 -21.60 -0.71 24.95
C GLY A 253 -20.94 0.46 24.19
N ASN A 254 -19.60 0.54 24.18
CA ASN A 254 -18.86 1.59 23.48
C ASN A 254 -18.29 1.08 22.14
N ILE A 255 -18.96 1.41 21.04
CA ILE A 255 -18.57 0.94 19.70
C ILE A 255 -17.24 1.56 19.24
N TRP A 256 -16.92 2.78 19.69
CA TRP A 256 -15.66 3.42 19.36
C TRP A 256 -14.48 2.66 19.94
N HIS A 257 -14.59 2.13 21.17
CA HIS A 257 -13.53 1.32 21.75
C HIS A 257 -13.28 0.02 20.97
N VAL A 258 -14.34 -0.57 20.42
CA VAL A 258 -14.23 -1.78 19.59
C VAL A 258 -13.57 -1.48 18.24
N ILE A 259 -13.89 -0.32 17.64
CA ILE A 259 -13.30 0.13 16.37
C ILE A 259 -11.83 0.52 16.55
N HIS A 260 -11.58 1.41 17.49
CA HIS A 260 -10.27 2.04 17.71
C HIS A 260 -9.43 1.17 18.64
N THR A 261 -8.87 0.10 18.09
CA THR A 261 -7.94 -0.77 18.82
C THR A 261 -6.51 -0.23 18.80
N ALA A 262 -5.63 -0.81 19.62
CA ALA A 262 -4.19 -0.50 19.65
C ALA A 262 -3.54 -0.47 18.26
N LEU A 263 -4.01 -1.33 17.35
CA LEU A 263 -3.42 -1.51 16.01
C LEU A 263 -4.17 -0.77 14.91
N TRP A 264 -5.32 -0.15 15.20
CA TRP A 264 -6.22 0.37 14.16
C TRP A 264 -5.58 1.48 13.31
N ASN A 265 -5.05 2.52 13.95
CA ASN A 265 -4.36 3.64 13.28
C ASN A 265 -3.15 3.20 12.43
N PRO A 266 -2.16 2.47 12.98
CA PRO A 266 -1.00 2.05 12.18
C PRO A 266 -1.39 1.05 11.09
N LEU A 267 -2.41 0.20 11.31
CA LEU A 267 -2.92 -0.73 10.30
C LEU A 267 -3.57 0.02 9.13
N ASN A 268 -4.40 1.02 9.42
CA ASN A 268 -5.03 1.87 8.40
C ASN A 268 -3.99 2.58 7.55
N LEU A 269 -3.00 3.23 8.17
CA LEU A 269 -1.94 3.91 7.42
C LEU A 269 -1.15 2.93 6.54
N HIS A 270 -0.73 1.80 7.10
CA HIS A 270 0.01 0.79 6.35
C HIS A 270 -0.81 0.24 5.17
N ARG A 271 -2.11 -0.01 5.36
CA ARG A 271 -2.98 -0.53 4.30
C ARG A 271 -3.29 0.48 3.21
N ILE A 272 -3.50 1.77 3.51
CA ILE A 272 -3.63 2.77 2.44
C ILE A 272 -2.37 2.75 1.57
N LEU A 273 -1.20 2.90 2.18
CA LEU A 273 0.07 2.94 1.44
C LEU A 273 0.30 1.64 0.64
N GLY A 274 -0.01 0.49 1.25
CA GLY A 274 0.13 -0.82 0.62
C GLY A 274 -0.82 -1.02 -0.56
N ASN A 275 -2.10 -0.66 -0.40
CA ASN A 275 -3.12 -0.77 -1.45
C ASN A 275 -2.76 0.12 -2.63
N MET A 276 -2.34 1.36 -2.36
CA MET A 276 -1.89 2.30 -3.39
C MET A 276 -0.66 1.78 -4.13
N ALA A 277 0.37 1.30 -3.42
CA ALA A 277 1.57 0.76 -4.05
C ALA A 277 1.25 -0.46 -4.93
N PHE A 278 0.40 -1.37 -4.43
CA PHE A 278 -0.08 -2.54 -5.16
C PHE A 278 -0.89 -2.16 -6.42
N GLY A 279 -1.88 -1.27 -6.29
CA GLY A 279 -2.69 -0.82 -7.41
C GLY A 279 -1.85 -0.19 -8.51
N GLY A 280 -0.84 0.62 -8.15
CA GLY A 280 0.09 1.22 -9.11
C GLY A 280 0.90 0.15 -9.86
N GLY A 281 1.33 -0.89 -9.14
CA GLY A 281 1.96 -2.07 -9.74
C GLY A 281 1.04 -2.79 -10.72
N VAL A 282 -0.21 -3.08 -10.35
CA VAL A 282 -1.17 -3.79 -11.22
C VAL A 282 -1.46 -2.99 -12.50
N VAL A 283 -1.70 -1.69 -12.41
CA VAL A 283 -1.92 -0.84 -13.58
C VAL A 283 -0.64 -0.74 -14.43
N ALA A 284 0.54 -0.67 -13.81
CA ALA A 284 1.81 -0.68 -14.53
C ALA A 284 2.05 -1.99 -15.28
N ALA A 285 1.67 -3.13 -14.71
CA ALA A 285 1.74 -4.44 -15.38
C ALA A 285 0.73 -4.56 -16.53
N TYR A 286 -0.49 -4.01 -16.38
CA TYR A 286 -1.44 -3.90 -17.48
C TYR A 286 -0.85 -3.10 -18.64
N ALA A 287 -0.29 -1.92 -18.35
CA ALA A 287 0.35 -1.07 -19.32
C ALA A 287 1.55 -1.77 -19.99
N ALA A 288 2.36 -2.50 -19.22
CA ALA A 288 3.47 -3.29 -19.72
C ALA A 288 3.03 -4.39 -20.70
N TYR A 289 1.99 -5.16 -20.33
CA TYR A 289 1.40 -6.17 -21.20
C TYR A 289 0.89 -5.55 -22.51
N LYS A 290 0.12 -4.47 -22.40
CA LYS A 290 -0.42 -3.77 -23.57
C LYS A 290 0.68 -3.17 -24.45
N PHE A 291 1.73 -2.60 -23.88
CA PHE A 291 2.90 -2.12 -24.60
C PHE A 291 3.54 -3.24 -25.43
N LEU A 292 3.76 -4.41 -24.82
CA LEU A 292 4.39 -5.56 -25.49
C LEU A 292 3.49 -6.15 -26.59
N ALA A 293 2.17 -6.11 -26.40
CA ALA A 293 1.19 -6.58 -27.37
C ALA A 293 0.85 -5.55 -28.48
N SER A 294 1.29 -4.28 -28.33
CA SER A 294 0.94 -3.19 -29.25
C SER A 294 1.63 -3.35 -30.60
N LYS A 295 0.83 -3.26 -31.67
CA LYS A 295 1.30 -3.31 -33.06
C LYS A 295 1.59 -1.94 -33.66
N THR A 296 1.02 -0.88 -33.07
CA THR A 296 1.23 0.51 -33.50
C THR A 296 2.18 1.23 -32.56
N ASP A 297 2.92 2.21 -33.08
CA ASP A 297 3.81 3.03 -32.27
C ASP A 297 3.03 3.99 -31.35
N GLU A 298 1.84 4.41 -31.76
CA GLU A 298 0.94 5.26 -30.98
C GLU A 298 0.43 4.55 -29.72
N ASP A 299 -0.07 3.31 -29.87
CA ASP A 299 -0.50 2.50 -28.72
C ASP A 299 0.68 2.25 -27.79
N ARG A 300 1.85 1.90 -28.36
CA ARG A 300 3.07 1.65 -27.59
C ARG A 300 3.47 2.90 -26.80
N ALA A 301 3.39 4.09 -27.39
CA ALA A 301 3.67 5.36 -26.72
C ALA A 301 2.65 5.70 -25.62
N HIS A 302 1.36 5.39 -25.84
CA HIS A 302 0.31 5.56 -24.85
C HIS A 302 0.55 4.66 -23.61
N TYR A 303 0.74 3.35 -23.82
CA TYR A 303 0.93 2.41 -22.73
C TYR A 303 2.28 2.59 -22.03
N ASP A 304 3.30 3.09 -22.72
CA ASP A 304 4.56 3.48 -22.08
C ASP A 304 4.36 4.63 -21.08
N TRP A 305 3.58 5.64 -21.48
CA TRP A 305 3.21 6.76 -20.61
C TRP A 305 2.37 6.30 -19.43
N MET A 306 1.38 5.46 -19.69
CA MET A 306 0.52 4.87 -18.68
C MET A 306 1.32 4.10 -17.64
N GLY A 307 2.23 3.22 -18.08
CA GLY A 307 3.10 2.44 -17.21
C GLY A 307 4.02 3.31 -16.37
N TYR A 308 4.57 4.38 -16.95
CA TYR A 308 5.37 5.35 -16.20
C TYR A 308 4.58 6.05 -15.09
N ILE A 309 3.38 6.55 -15.38
CA ILE A 309 2.54 7.24 -14.39
C ILE A 309 2.10 6.27 -13.29
N ALA A 310 1.63 5.08 -13.64
CA ALA A 310 1.22 4.05 -12.69
C ALA A 310 2.38 3.62 -11.77
N MET A 311 3.57 3.39 -12.34
CA MET A 311 4.78 3.08 -11.58
C MET A 311 5.16 4.25 -10.66
N ALA A 312 5.17 5.49 -11.16
CA ALA A 312 5.52 6.66 -10.35
C ALA A 312 4.57 6.87 -9.17
N LEU A 313 3.26 6.70 -9.39
CA LEU A 313 2.26 6.76 -8.34
C LEU A 313 2.45 5.62 -7.33
N GLY A 314 2.55 4.37 -7.80
CA GLY A 314 2.77 3.21 -6.93
C GLY A 314 4.02 3.34 -6.07
N VAL A 315 5.12 3.83 -6.64
CA VAL A 315 6.37 4.01 -5.91
C VAL A 315 6.32 5.18 -4.92
N ALA A 316 5.58 6.25 -5.24
CA ALA A 316 5.37 7.35 -4.30
C ALA A 316 4.74 6.86 -2.98
N PHE A 317 3.87 5.84 -3.04
CA PHE A 317 3.29 5.19 -1.86
C PHE A 317 4.16 4.04 -1.31
N LEU A 318 4.99 3.39 -2.14
CA LEU A 318 5.98 2.38 -1.69
C LEU A 318 7.06 2.99 -0.80
N ILE A 319 7.58 4.18 -1.12
CA ILE A 319 8.68 4.80 -0.37
C ILE A 319 8.35 4.95 1.14
N PRO A 320 7.18 5.49 1.54
CA PRO A 320 6.81 5.59 2.95
C PRO A 320 6.31 4.27 3.58
N LEU A 321 5.95 3.26 2.78
CA LEU A 321 5.33 2.01 3.26
C LEU A 321 6.18 1.23 4.28
N PRO A 322 7.51 1.05 4.11
CA PRO A 322 8.36 0.41 5.11
C PRO A 322 8.29 1.08 6.49
N PHE A 323 8.15 2.41 6.53
CA PHE A 323 8.06 3.16 7.79
C PHE A 323 6.72 2.94 8.48
N ALA A 324 5.61 2.95 7.72
CA ALA A 324 4.30 2.59 8.27
C ALA A 324 4.26 1.13 8.76
N GLY A 325 4.93 0.22 8.05
CA GLY A 325 5.09 -1.17 8.50
C GLY A 325 5.90 -1.29 9.79
N TYR A 326 6.97 -0.51 9.93
CA TYR A 326 7.76 -0.45 11.17
C TYR A 326 6.93 0.10 12.34
N TRP A 327 6.14 1.15 12.13
CA TRP A 327 5.24 1.68 13.15
C TRP A 327 4.22 0.62 13.59
N LEU A 328 3.55 -0.04 12.64
CA LEU A 328 2.62 -1.13 12.94
C LEU A 328 3.29 -2.23 13.77
N MET A 329 4.51 -2.63 13.40
CA MET A 329 5.20 -3.70 14.12
C MET A 329 5.62 -3.30 15.54
N ARG A 330 5.99 -2.03 15.73
CA ARG A 330 6.25 -1.47 17.06
C ARG A 330 4.99 -1.52 17.93
N GLU A 331 3.83 -1.16 17.41
CA GLU A 331 2.57 -1.21 18.17
C GLU A 331 2.14 -2.64 18.49
N VAL A 332 2.36 -3.60 17.58
CA VAL A 332 2.15 -5.04 17.88
C VAL A 332 3.02 -5.49 19.05
N TYR A 333 4.31 -5.11 19.06
CA TYR A 333 5.23 -5.46 20.13
C TYR A 333 4.85 -4.80 21.47
N ALA A 334 4.42 -3.53 21.43
CA ALA A 334 3.99 -2.78 22.60
C ALA A 334 2.69 -3.33 23.20
N TYR A 335 1.75 -3.77 22.35
CA TYR A 335 0.51 -4.41 22.78
C TYR A 335 0.78 -5.77 23.44
N ARG A 336 1.52 -6.66 22.77
CA ARG A 336 1.90 -7.98 23.29
C ARG A 336 3.30 -8.38 22.82
N GLN A 337 4.24 -8.44 23.78
CA GLN A 337 5.62 -8.85 23.52
C GLN A 337 5.72 -10.24 22.88
N GLN A 338 4.86 -11.19 23.30
CA GLN A 338 4.83 -12.54 22.74
C GLN A 338 4.57 -12.56 21.23
N MET A 339 3.64 -11.73 20.73
CA MET A 339 3.38 -11.60 19.30
C MET A 339 4.62 -11.10 18.57
N GLY A 340 5.30 -10.12 19.13
CA GLY A 340 6.55 -9.59 18.61
C GLY A 340 7.66 -10.63 18.52
N ILE A 341 7.84 -11.44 19.56
CA ILE A 341 8.81 -12.54 19.59
C ILE A 341 8.47 -13.57 18.51
N THR A 342 7.21 -14.00 18.40
CA THR A 342 6.75 -14.96 17.37
C THR A 342 7.05 -14.47 15.95
N LEU A 343 6.88 -13.17 15.69
CA LEU A 343 7.11 -12.55 14.38
C LEU A 343 8.60 -12.43 14.02
N MET A 344 9.43 -11.88 14.92
CA MET A 344 10.80 -11.47 14.60
C MET A 344 11.88 -12.46 14.99
N GLY A 345 11.66 -13.29 16.01
CA GLY A 345 12.66 -14.25 16.51
C GLY A 345 12.16 -15.69 16.60
N GLY A 346 10.87 -15.93 16.34
CA GLY A 346 10.23 -17.23 16.50
C GLY A 346 9.87 -17.89 15.18
N LEU A 347 8.76 -18.64 15.20
CA LEU A 347 8.32 -19.51 14.11
C LEU A 347 8.09 -18.79 12.77
N LEU A 348 7.81 -17.48 12.77
CA LEU A 348 7.55 -16.69 11.57
C LEU A 348 8.77 -15.90 11.05
N ALA A 349 9.92 -15.95 11.73
CA ALA A 349 11.09 -15.11 11.40
C ALA A 349 11.58 -15.31 9.95
N TRP A 350 11.55 -16.54 9.45
CA TRP A 350 11.94 -16.83 8.06
C TRP A 350 10.97 -16.26 7.03
N LEU A 351 9.69 -16.15 7.36
CA LEU A 351 8.72 -15.46 6.50
C LEU A 351 9.05 -13.96 6.41
N PHE A 352 9.55 -13.34 7.48
CA PHE A 352 10.07 -11.96 7.43
C PHE A 352 11.33 -11.82 6.58
N ILE A 353 12.18 -12.85 6.53
CA ILE A 353 13.33 -12.85 5.62
C ILE A 353 12.85 -12.93 4.16
N ILE A 354 11.85 -13.77 3.86
CA ILE A 354 11.25 -13.78 2.52
C ILE A 354 10.60 -12.42 2.20
N GLN A 355 9.93 -11.79 3.17
CA GLN A 355 9.42 -10.43 3.01
C GLN A 355 10.54 -9.43 2.66
N ALA A 356 11.67 -9.49 3.37
CA ALA A 356 12.81 -8.62 3.12
C ALA A 356 13.38 -8.80 1.70
N THR A 357 13.47 -10.05 1.24
CA THR A 357 13.83 -10.41 -0.14
C THR A 357 12.87 -9.76 -1.15
N MET A 358 11.55 -9.87 -0.92
CA MET A 358 10.55 -9.27 -1.80
C MET A 358 10.65 -7.75 -1.85
N ILE A 359 10.83 -7.08 -0.70
CA ILE A 359 11.01 -5.62 -0.64
C ILE A 359 12.23 -5.20 -1.47
N GLY A 360 13.35 -5.94 -1.38
CA GLY A 360 14.52 -5.66 -2.21
C GLY A 360 14.23 -5.80 -3.70
N ILE A 361 13.50 -6.84 -4.12
CA ILE A 361 13.05 -7.01 -5.51
C ILE A 361 12.22 -5.81 -5.96
N LEU A 362 11.28 -5.31 -5.14
CA LEU A 362 10.46 -4.15 -5.48
C LEU A 362 11.29 -2.92 -5.78
N PHE A 363 12.26 -2.60 -4.92
CA PHE A 363 13.14 -1.45 -5.14
C PHE A 363 14.11 -1.68 -6.31
N LEU A 364 14.65 -2.89 -6.49
CA LEU A 364 15.52 -3.22 -7.61
C LEU A 364 14.78 -3.11 -8.95
N SER A 365 13.59 -3.70 -9.09
CA SER A 365 12.76 -3.62 -10.30
C SER A 365 12.37 -2.17 -10.61
N THR A 366 12.03 -1.39 -9.58
CA THR A 366 11.71 0.04 -9.71
C THR A 366 12.89 0.84 -10.26
N ASN A 367 14.08 0.68 -9.64
CA ASN A 367 15.28 1.38 -10.08
C ASN A 367 15.70 0.95 -11.49
N TYR A 368 15.64 -0.35 -11.77
CA TYR A 368 15.94 -0.88 -13.09
C TYR A 368 15.01 -0.30 -14.16
N TYR A 369 13.71 -0.23 -13.89
CA TYR A 369 12.75 0.42 -14.78
C TYR A 369 13.12 1.88 -15.04
N LEU A 370 13.41 2.68 -14.00
CA LEU A 370 13.81 4.09 -14.15
C LEU A 370 15.07 4.25 -15.00
N TRP A 371 16.04 3.37 -14.81
CA TRP A 371 17.30 3.38 -15.56
C TRP A 371 17.11 3.04 -17.03
N GLN A 372 16.26 2.07 -17.34
CA GLN A 372 15.85 1.77 -18.71
C GLN A 372 15.03 2.92 -19.32
N ALA A 373 14.17 3.56 -18.53
CA ALA A 373 13.35 4.69 -18.95
C ALA A 373 14.18 5.96 -19.23
N MET A 374 15.41 6.06 -18.72
CA MET A 374 16.34 7.11 -19.15
C MET A 374 16.83 6.91 -20.58
N GLY A 375 16.79 5.69 -21.14
CA GLY A 375 17.21 5.40 -22.51
C GLY A 375 16.35 6.10 -23.59
N ARG A 376 15.09 6.45 -23.27
CA ARG A 376 14.19 7.21 -24.17
C ARG A 376 14.32 8.73 -24.04
N MET A 377 15.32 9.22 -23.31
CA MET A 377 15.49 10.65 -22.98
C MET A 377 16.84 11.17 -23.48
N ARG A 378 16.81 12.08 -24.46
CA ARG A 378 18.03 12.76 -24.94
C ARG A 378 18.65 13.61 -23.82
N GLY A 379 19.93 13.41 -23.53
CA GLY A 379 20.65 14.11 -22.46
C GLY A 379 20.77 13.33 -21.15
N ALA A 380 20.14 12.16 -21.04
CA ALA A 380 20.23 11.30 -19.86
C ALA A 380 21.51 10.43 -19.83
N GLU A 381 22.28 10.40 -20.92
CA GLU A 381 23.53 9.65 -21.07
C GLU A 381 24.55 10.04 -19.99
N LYS A 382 24.50 11.30 -19.54
CA LYS A 382 25.33 11.82 -18.43
C LYS A 382 25.13 11.07 -17.11
N TYR A 383 23.94 10.51 -16.88
CA TYR A 383 23.62 9.75 -15.66
C TYR A 383 23.94 8.26 -15.81
N GLN A 384 23.88 7.71 -17.03
CA GLN A 384 24.08 6.28 -17.31
C GLN A 384 25.41 5.75 -16.77
N ARG A 385 26.50 6.52 -16.90
CA ARG A 385 27.85 6.14 -16.40
C ARG A 385 27.91 5.92 -14.89
N TYR A 386 27.00 6.51 -14.12
CA TYR A 386 26.99 6.46 -12.66
C TYR A 386 26.04 5.40 -12.09
N ILE A 387 25.19 4.79 -12.92
CA ILE A 387 24.21 3.77 -12.48
C ILE A 387 24.89 2.59 -11.78
N LYS A 388 26.09 2.19 -12.22
CA LYS A 388 26.87 1.12 -11.57
C LYS A 388 27.12 1.36 -10.08
N TYR A 389 27.28 2.61 -9.66
CA TYR A 389 27.46 2.95 -8.24
C TYR A 389 26.14 2.85 -7.46
N LEU A 390 25.01 3.22 -8.08
CA LEU A 390 23.69 3.04 -7.48
C LEU A 390 23.35 1.55 -7.34
N VAL A 391 23.68 0.74 -8.34
CA VAL A 391 23.56 -0.73 -8.27
C VAL A 391 24.39 -1.30 -7.11
N PHE A 392 25.64 -0.84 -6.95
CA PHE A 392 26.49 -1.27 -5.84
C PHE A 392 25.87 -0.92 -4.48
N LEU A 393 25.40 0.32 -4.28
CA LEU A 393 24.75 0.73 -3.04
C LEU A 393 23.47 -0.09 -2.76
N LEU A 394 22.65 -0.33 -3.79
CA LEU A 394 21.46 -1.16 -3.68
C LEU A 394 21.80 -2.60 -3.31
N ALA A 395 22.81 -3.19 -3.96
CA ALA A 395 23.24 -4.56 -3.70
C ALA A 395 23.80 -4.72 -2.28
N CYS A 396 24.67 -3.80 -1.83
CA CYS A 396 25.20 -3.80 -0.47
C CYS A 396 24.08 -3.62 0.57
N GLY A 397 23.21 -2.63 0.38
CA GLY A 397 22.06 -2.42 1.26
C GLY A 397 21.13 -3.63 1.30
N TYR A 398 20.92 -4.29 0.15
CA TYR A 398 20.09 -5.48 0.04
C TYR A 398 20.70 -6.69 0.74
N MET A 399 21.99 -6.97 0.54
CA MET A 399 22.71 -8.06 1.22
C MET A 399 22.62 -7.92 2.74
N VAL A 400 22.82 -6.71 3.27
CA VAL A 400 22.64 -6.44 4.71
C VAL A 400 21.19 -6.66 5.13
N PHE A 401 20.22 -6.15 4.36
CA PHE A 401 18.81 -6.21 4.71
C PHE A 401 18.25 -7.63 4.80
N ILE A 402 18.63 -8.52 3.86
CA ILE A 402 18.14 -9.90 3.81
C ILE A 402 18.82 -10.85 4.79
N THR A 403 19.93 -10.45 5.41
CA THR A 403 20.69 -11.38 6.27
C THR A 403 19.85 -11.79 7.49
N PRO A 404 19.68 -13.11 7.76
CA PRO A 404 18.89 -13.58 8.90
C PRO A 404 19.67 -13.46 10.21
N HIS A 405 18.93 -13.28 11.31
CA HIS A 405 19.50 -13.28 12.66
C HIS A 405 19.79 -14.69 13.18
N THR A 406 18.97 -15.65 12.78
CA THR A 406 19.06 -17.08 13.13
C THR A 406 19.07 -17.91 11.86
N MET A 407 19.98 -18.89 11.78
CA MET A 407 20.15 -19.73 10.60
C MET A 407 19.40 -21.07 10.78
N VAL A 408 18.74 -21.58 9.73
CA VAL A 408 18.20 -22.96 9.75
C VAL A 408 19.36 -23.90 9.54
N MET A 409 19.55 -24.79 10.51
CA MET A 409 20.71 -25.65 10.62
C MET A 409 20.30 -27.02 11.13
N THR A 410 21.05 -28.03 10.70
CA THR A 410 21.04 -29.35 11.32
C THR A 410 21.63 -29.27 12.74
N PRO A 411 21.33 -30.24 13.62
CA PRO A 411 21.92 -30.30 14.96
C PRO A 411 23.46 -30.33 14.94
N ALA A 412 24.07 -30.95 13.92
CA ALA A 412 25.51 -31.01 13.76
C ALA A 412 26.11 -29.62 13.45
N GLU A 413 25.50 -28.86 12.54
CA GLU A 413 25.90 -27.50 12.21
C GLU A 413 25.71 -26.55 13.39
N LEU A 414 24.60 -26.70 14.13
CA LEU A 414 24.34 -25.93 15.34
C LEU A 414 25.44 -26.14 16.40
N LYS A 415 25.85 -27.40 16.60
CA LYS A 415 26.95 -27.75 17.51
C LYS A 415 28.28 -27.17 17.01
N ALA A 416 28.56 -27.23 15.71
CA ALA A 416 29.78 -26.69 15.12
C ALA A 416 29.87 -25.15 15.23
N MET A 417 28.74 -24.45 15.14
CA MET A 417 28.67 -22.98 15.29
C MET A 417 28.65 -22.50 16.75
N GLY A 418 28.43 -23.39 17.72
CA GLY A 418 28.33 -23.02 19.13
C GLY A 418 27.06 -22.25 19.51
N GLY A 419 26.05 -22.21 18.63
CA GLY A 419 24.78 -21.51 18.87
C GLY A 419 23.94 -21.30 17.61
N GLN A 420 22.69 -20.82 17.79
CA GLN A 420 21.76 -20.54 16.68
C GLN A 420 22.12 -19.28 15.87
N GLN A 421 22.97 -18.42 16.42
CA GLN A 421 23.40 -17.18 15.79
C GLN A 421 24.81 -17.36 15.25
N HIS A 422 24.98 -17.13 13.95
CA HIS A 422 26.29 -17.17 13.33
C HIS A 422 27.13 -15.97 13.83
N PRO A 423 28.39 -16.15 14.27
CA PRO A 423 29.21 -15.09 14.88
C PRO A 423 29.35 -13.81 14.03
N VAL A 424 29.44 -13.98 12.71
CA VAL A 424 29.51 -12.88 11.74
C VAL A 424 28.13 -12.46 11.21
N LEU A 425 27.41 -13.37 10.54
CA LEU A 425 26.14 -13.06 9.87
C LEU A 425 25.02 -12.67 10.82
N GLY A 426 24.97 -13.24 12.03
CA GLY A 426 23.93 -12.93 13.02
C GLY A 426 23.88 -11.44 13.38
N ASN A 427 25.03 -10.75 13.35
CA ASN A 427 25.12 -9.31 13.59
C ASN A 427 24.37 -8.50 12.53
N TYR A 428 24.41 -8.90 11.26
CA TYR A 428 23.65 -8.23 10.20
C TYR A 428 22.15 -8.54 10.25
N GLY A 429 21.75 -9.57 11.00
CA GLY A 429 20.36 -9.90 11.25
C GLY A 429 19.65 -8.98 12.25
N VAL A 430 20.38 -8.12 12.97
CA VAL A 430 19.78 -7.21 13.97
C VAL A 430 19.06 -6.03 13.31
N MET A 431 18.07 -5.46 14.01
CA MET A 431 17.26 -4.34 13.50
C MET A 431 18.09 -3.12 13.10
N SER A 432 19.23 -2.85 13.76
CA SER A 432 20.12 -1.72 13.40
C SER A 432 20.64 -1.85 11.97
N ALA A 433 21.16 -3.03 11.63
CA ALA A 433 21.71 -3.33 10.31
C ALA A 433 20.62 -3.29 9.24
N LYS A 434 19.49 -3.95 9.50
CA LYS A 434 18.34 -3.98 8.59
C LYS A 434 17.80 -2.59 8.29
N ASN A 435 17.66 -1.74 9.31
CA ASN A 435 17.24 -0.35 9.15
C ASN A 435 18.24 0.45 8.29
N GLY A 436 19.54 0.26 8.50
CA GLY A 436 20.56 0.89 7.66
C GLY A 436 20.44 0.45 6.19
N GLY A 437 20.36 -0.86 5.95
CA GLY A 437 20.25 -1.44 4.62
C GLY A 437 19.04 -0.92 3.84
N ILE A 438 17.84 -0.93 4.45
CA ILE A 438 16.63 -0.46 3.77
C ILE A 438 16.64 1.06 3.53
N ASN A 439 17.15 1.86 4.46
CA ASN A 439 17.23 3.32 4.26
C ASN A 439 18.23 3.70 3.16
N VAL A 440 19.34 2.95 3.00
CA VAL A 440 20.26 3.11 1.86
C VAL A 440 19.55 2.76 0.54
N ILE A 441 18.78 1.67 0.49
CA ILE A 441 18.00 1.27 -0.70
C ILE A 441 16.99 2.36 -1.09
N ILE A 442 16.22 2.86 -0.12
CA ILE A 442 15.21 3.90 -0.36
C ILE A 442 15.88 5.20 -0.80
N THR A 443 16.92 5.66 -0.11
CA THR A 443 17.66 6.88 -0.47
C THR A 443 18.25 6.79 -1.89
N THR A 444 18.74 5.61 -2.28
CA THR A 444 19.22 5.35 -3.65
C THR A 444 18.10 5.44 -4.67
N THR A 445 16.92 4.93 -4.33
CA THR A 445 15.71 5.02 -5.17
C THR A 445 15.26 6.46 -5.36
N VAL A 446 15.24 7.25 -4.29
CA VAL A 446 14.95 8.70 -4.33
C VAL A 446 15.91 9.42 -5.28
N LEU A 447 17.21 9.11 -5.18
CA LEU A 447 18.23 9.68 -6.07
C LEU A 447 18.00 9.29 -7.54
N SER A 448 17.63 8.04 -7.82
CA SER A 448 17.29 7.58 -9.18
C SER A 448 16.11 8.37 -9.77
N PHE A 449 15.08 8.68 -9.00
CA PHE A 449 13.98 9.54 -9.46
C PHE A 449 14.42 10.97 -9.74
N VAL A 450 15.23 11.55 -8.85
CA VAL A 450 15.78 12.90 -9.05
C VAL A 450 16.55 12.95 -10.37
N TRP A 451 17.38 11.94 -10.67
CA TRP A 451 18.10 11.84 -11.94
C TRP A 451 17.16 11.65 -13.12
N TYR A 452 16.15 10.79 -13.00
CA TYR A 452 15.13 10.58 -14.02
C TYR A 452 14.41 11.89 -14.39
N MET A 453 13.95 12.66 -13.40
CA MET A 453 13.28 13.96 -13.61
C MET A 453 14.17 14.99 -14.34
N ARG A 454 15.48 14.83 -14.24
CA ARG A 454 16.50 15.68 -14.87
C ARG A 454 17.04 15.10 -16.18
N GLY A 455 16.65 13.90 -16.57
CA GLY A 455 17.23 13.17 -17.69
C GLY A 455 17.30 13.99 -18.97
N ASN A 456 16.16 14.56 -19.39
CA ASN A 456 16.06 15.39 -20.60
C ASN A 456 16.11 16.90 -20.34
N LYS A 457 16.49 17.32 -19.13
CA LYS A 457 16.46 18.73 -18.71
C LYS A 457 17.81 19.20 -18.22
N VAL A 458 18.09 20.47 -18.45
CA VAL A 458 19.24 21.18 -17.88
C VAL A 458 18.74 22.42 -17.17
N SER A 459 19.11 22.55 -15.89
CA SER A 459 18.72 23.70 -15.08
C SER A 459 19.37 24.98 -15.62
N THR A 460 18.57 26.04 -15.74
CA THR A 460 18.96 27.35 -16.29
C THR A 460 18.99 28.45 -15.23
N VAL A 461 18.67 28.13 -13.97
CA VAL A 461 18.67 29.10 -12.88
C VAL A 461 20.10 29.53 -12.54
N SER A 462 20.29 30.79 -12.15
CA SER A 462 21.62 31.37 -11.87
C SER A 462 22.40 30.62 -10.78
N TRP A 463 21.69 30.07 -9.80
CA TRP A 463 22.26 29.30 -8.69
C TRP A 463 22.36 27.79 -8.96
N ALA A 464 22.21 27.34 -10.21
CA ALA A 464 22.19 25.92 -10.56
C ALA A 464 23.45 25.17 -10.08
N LYS A 465 24.63 25.79 -10.15
CA LYS A 465 25.88 25.21 -9.64
C LYS A 465 25.81 24.94 -8.14
N PHE A 466 25.44 25.96 -7.36
CA PHE A 466 25.27 25.85 -5.91
C PHE A 466 24.23 24.78 -5.55
N GLY A 467 23.06 24.80 -6.19
CA GLY A 467 22.00 23.81 -5.95
C GLY A 467 22.45 22.37 -6.23
N ASN A 468 23.22 22.14 -7.30
CA ASN A 468 23.76 20.81 -7.60
C ASN A 468 24.77 20.34 -6.57
N ILE A 469 25.69 21.22 -6.14
CA ILE A 469 26.67 20.90 -5.10
C ILE A 469 25.95 20.59 -3.79
N PHE A 470 25.00 21.43 -3.39
CA PHE A 470 24.20 21.24 -2.20
C PHE A 470 23.46 19.90 -2.22
N MET A 471 22.77 19.55 -3.30
CA MET A 471 22.11 18.25 -3.43
C MET A 471 23.10 17.09 -3.32
N GLY A 472 24.26 17.17 -3.97
CA GLY A 472 25.30 16.15 -3.89
C GLY A 472 25.78 15.93 -2.46
N VAL A 473 26.15 17.03 -1.78
CA VAL A 473 26.57 17.01 -0.37
C VAL A 473 25.46 16.47 0.53
N PHE A 474 24.21 16.90 0.32
CA PHE A 474 23.08 16.46 1.13
C PHE A 474 22.87 14.94 1.05
N PHE A 475 22.86 14.37 -0.16
CA PHE A 475 22.75 12.92 -0.34
C PHE A 475 23.95 12.18 0.27
N THR A 476 25.18 12.70 0.12
CA THR A 476 26.37 12.09 0.74
C THR A 476 26.28 12.10 2.26
N CYS A 477 25.93 13.24 2.87
CA CYS A 477 25.72 13.35 4.32
C CYS A 477 24.59 12.43 4.80
N ALA A 478 23.52 12.27 4.01
CA ALA A 478 22.44 11.35 4.32
C ALA A 478 22.92 9.89 4.36
N TYR A 479 23.67 9.43 3.37
CA TYR A 479 24.26 8.08 3.38
C TYR A 479 25.19 7.88 4.57
N ILE A 480 26.07 8.84 4.85
CA ILE A 480 26.99 8.79 5.99
C ILE A 480 26.20 8.68 7.30
N ASN A 481 25.18 9.51 7.49
CA ASN A 481 24.35 9.49 8.69
C ASN A 481 23.61 8.16 8.86
N ILE A 482 23.00 7.63 7.79
CA ILE A 482 22.28 6.34 7.84
C ILE A 482 23.23 5.20 8.20
N ILE A 483 24.39 5.12 7.53
CA ILE A 483 25.38 4.07 7.75
C ILE A 483 25.99 4.20 9.14
N TRP A 484 26.34 5.41 9.58
CA TRP A 484 26.88 5.67 10.90
C TRP A 484 25.90 5.30 12.00
N LEU A 485 24.62 5.67 11.89
CA LEU A 485 23.59 5.28 12.87
C LEU A 485 23.39 3.76 12.93
N ALA A 486 23.47 3.07 11.78
CA ALA A 486 23.39 1.62 11.72
C ALA A 486 24.57 0.96 12.44
N ILE A 487 25.78 1.49 12.28
CA ILE A 487 27.00 1.03 12.97
C ILE A 487 26.93 1.36 14.46
N TYR A 488 26.56 2.60 14.81
CA TYR A 488 26.46 3.07 16.19
C TYR A 488 25.47 2.22 17.00
N GLY A 489 24.37 1.78 16.38
CA GLY A 489 23.40 0.91 17.04
C GLY A 489 23.96 -0.42 17.55
N TYR A 490 25.10 -0.92 17.05
CA TYR A 490 25.76 -2.09 17.62
C TYR A 490 26.31 -1.85 19.03
N TYR A 491 26.68 -0.62 19.36
CA TYR A 491 27.30 -0.25 20.62
C TYR A 491 26.30 0.17 21.71
N ILE A 492 24.99 0.13 21.41
CA ILE A 492 23.92 0.55 22.33
C ILE A 492 23.04 -0.65 22.72
N PRO A 493 22.51 -0.69 23.96
CA PRO A 493 21.50 -1.65 24.38
C PRO A 493 20.30 -1.76 23.42
N ALA A 494 19.79 -2.99 23.26
CA ALA A 494 18.76 -3.31 22.27
C ALA A 494 17.44 -2.52 22.46
N ASN A 495 17.05 -2.22 23.69
CA ASN A 495 15.86 -1.44 24.02
C ASN A 495 15.94 0.01 23.51
N VAL A 496 17.13 0.63 23.53
CA VAL A 496 17.34 2.00 23.03
C VAL A 496 17.63 2.00 21.52
N ARG A 497 18.29 0.96 21.02
CA ARG A 497 18.62 0.77 19.59
C ARG A 497 17.41 0.90 18.67
N VAL A 498 16.23 0.45 19.10
CA VAL A 498 14.97 0.56 18.36
C VAL A 498 14.67 2.03 18.00
N GLY A 499 14.99 2.98 18.89
CA GLY A 499 14.80 4.41 18.69
C GLY A 499 15.66 5.03 17.57
N LEU A 500 16.79 4.41 17.21
CA LEU A 500 17.67 4.89 16.12
C LEU A 500 17.02 4.77 14.73
N SER A 501 15.91 4.05 14.61
CA SER A 501 15.11 4.03 13.39
C SER A 501 14.62 5.43 13.03
N VAL A 502 14.09 6.19 13.99
CA VAL A 502 13.49 7.52 13.78
C VAL A 502 14.43 8.49 13.05
N PRO A 503 15.68 8.74 13.51
CA PRO A 503 16.59 9.64 12.82
C PRO A 503 17.03 9.11 11.44
N GLN A 504 17.14 7.80 11.24
CA GLN A 504 17.41 7.22 9.91
C GLN A 504 16.25 7.48 8.94
N VAL A 505 15.01 7.24 9.40
CA VAL A 505 13.79 7.52 8.63
C VAL A 505 13.69 9.01 8.31
N ALA A 506 13.92 9.88 9.30
CA ALA A 506 13.89 11.33 9.10
C ALA A 506 14.92 11.77 8.05
N THR A 507 16.11 11.18 8.05
CA THR A 507 17.14 11.43 7.03
C THR A 507 16.64 11.02 5.64
N THR A 508 16.10 9.81 5.48
CA THR A 508 15.57 9.33 4.20
C THR A 508 14.39 10.17 3.69
N LEU A 509 13.45 10.53 4.57
CA LEU A 509 12.32 11.39 4.22
C LEU A 509 12.76 12.82 3.90
N SER A 510 13.81 13.33 4.55
CA SER A 510 14.39 14.62 4.22
C SER A 510 14.97 14.63 2.80
N CYS A 511 15.65 13.55 2.39
CA CYS A 511 16.09 13.37 1.00
C CYS A 511 14.90 13.34 0.04
N LEU A 512 13.82 12.64 0.39
CA LEU A 512 12.61 12.62 -0.44
C LEU A 512 12.00 14.02 -0.59
N PHE A 513 11.55 14.63 0.50
CA PHE A 513 10.74 15.85 0.44
C PHE A 513 11.57 17.09 0.09
N PHE A 514 12.71 17.32 0.73
CA PHE A 514 13.51 18.51 0.46
C PHE A 514 14.21 18.44 -0.88
N MET A 515 14.80 17.30 -1.26
CA MET A 515 15.52 17.23 -2.54
C MET A 515 14.56 17.18 -3.73
N PHE A 516 13.38 16.56 -3.64
CA PHE A 516 12.38 16.68 -4.71
C PHE A 516 11.85 18.10 -4.84
N ALA A 517 11.56 18.79 -3.73
CA ALA A 517 11.13 20.18 -3.77
C ALA A 517 12.20 21.07 -4.40
N LEU A 518 13.45 20.95 -3.93
CA LEU A 518 14.59 21.71 -4.45
C LEU A 518 14.80 21.41 -5.95
N ASN A 519 14.80 20.14 -6.34
CA ASN A 519 14.93 19.74 -7.75
C ASN A 519 13.81 20.35 -8.60
N SER A 520 12.57 20.31 -8.11
CA SER A 520 11.41 20.87 -8.83
C SER A 520 11.53 22.39 -9.02
N VAL A 521 12.06 23.10 -8.03
CA VAL A 521 12.36 24.54 -8.14
C VAL A 521 13.51 24.79 -9.12
N MET A 522 14.59 24.01 -9.06
CA MET A 522 15.72 24.11 -10.00
C MET A 522 15.33 23.81 -11.45
N MET A 523 14.32 22.99 -11.67
CA MET A 523 13.82 22.64 -13.00
C MET A 523 12.84 23.69 -13.58
N ARG A 524 12.56 24.78 -12.86
CA ARG A 524 11.72 25.87 -13.39
C ARG A 524 12.44 26.57 -14.54
N GLY A 525 11.81 26.59 -15.71
CA GLY A 525 12.41 27.19 -16.92
C GLY A 525 13.60 26.40 -17.48
N ALA A 526 13.79 25.15 -17.05
CA ALA A 526 14.89 24.31 -17.51
C ALA A 526 14.87 24.13 -19.03
N LYS A 527 16.06 24.17 -19.64
CA LYS A 527 16.24 23.89 -21.07
C LYS A 527 15.94 22.41 -21.32
N GLN A 528 15.01 22.15 -22.22
CA GLN A 528 14.70 20.79 -22.69
C GLN A 528 15.74 20.39 -23.73
N MET A 529 16.39 19.25 -23.53
CA MET A 529 17.40 18.71 -24.45
C MET A 529 16.78 17.92 -25.61
N GLY A 530 15.48 17.63 -25.52
CA GLY A 530 14.68 16.97 -26.54
C GLY A 530 13.36 16.45 -25.97
N PRO A 531 12.39 16.09 -26.84
CA PRO A 531 11.18 15.40 -26.40
C PRO A 531 11.54 14.00 -25.85
N ILE A 532 10.67 13.48 -24.98
CA ILE A 532 10.77 12.09 -24.52
C ILE A 532 10.18 11.19 -25.60
N GLU A 533 10.94 10.20 -26.04
CA GLU A 533 10.53 9.27 -27.10
C GLU A 533 9.69 8.12 -26.52
N TRP A 534 8.45 8.45 -26.14
CA TRP A 534 7.48 7.46 -25.64
C TRP A 534 7.31 6.32 -26.64
N GLY A 535 7.28 5.09 -26.13
CA GLY A 535 7.15 3.89 -26.96
C GLY A 535 8.50 3.27 -27.36
N LYS A 536 9.62 3.99 -27.22
CA LYS A 536 10.97 3.52 -27.57
C LYS A 536 11.82 3.08 -26.36
N ILE A 537 11.17 2.62 -25.30
CA ILE A 537 11.84 2.00 -24.16
C ILE A 537 12.11 0.51 -24.43
N SER A 538 13.15 -0.07 -23.81
CA SER A 538 13.47 -1.49 -23.98
C SER A 538 12.36 -2.41 -23.43
N ALA A 539 12.13 -3.56 -24.07
CA ALA A 539 11.17 -4.56 -23.59
C ALA A 539 11.51 -5.06 -22.16
N ARG A 540 12.79 -5.02 -21.78
CA ARG A 540 13.28 -5.36 -20.43
C ARG A 540 12.63 -4.51 -19.33
N SER A 541 12.32 -3.25 -19.63
CA SER A 541 11.60 -2.37 -18.70
C SER A 541 10.18 -2.87 -18.40
N GLN A 542 9.50 -3.46 -19.39
CA GLN A 542 8.13 -3.94 -19.24
C GLN A 542 8.09 -5.21 -18.38
N TYR A 543 9.06 -6.12 -18.56
CA TYR A 543 9.23 -7.27 -17.66
C TYR A 543 9.53 -6.82 -16.22
N ALA A 544 10.24 -5.71 -16.03
CA ALA A 544 10.47 -5.15 -14.70
C ALA A 544 9.18 -4.63 -14.03
N LEU A 545 8.26 -4.02 -14.79
CA LEU A 545 6.94 -3.62 -14.29
C LEU A 545 6.07 -4.83 -13.93
N ILE A 546 6.09 -5.88 -14.74
CA ILE A 546 5.38 -7.14 -14.43
C ILE A 546 5.96 -7.77 -13.15
N MET A 547 7.30 -7.86 -13.04
CA MET A 547 7.97 -8.36 -11.85
C MET A 547 7.62 -7.55 -10.61
N LEU A 548 7.61 -6.22 -10.72
CA LEU A 548 7.23 -5.31 -9.64
C LEU A 548 5.81 -5.63 -9.13
N ALA A 549 4.85 -5.76 -10.04
CA ALA A 549 3.46 -6.04 -9.68
C ALA A 549 3.28 -7.43 -9.06
N THR A 550 3.93 -8.46 -9.63
CA THR A 550 3.89 -9.83 -9.09
C THR A 550 4.50 -9.90 -7.70
N ALA A 551 5.65 -9.24 -7.49
CA ALA A 551 6.30 -9.18 -6.18
C ALA A 551 5.43 -8.46 -5.14
N PHE A 552 4.72 -7.39 -5.51
CA PHE A 552 3.74 -6.74 -4.63
C PHE A 552 2.58 -7.66 -4.26
N THR A 553 2.02 -8.35 -5.25
CA THR A 553 0.90 -9.31 -5.05
C THR A 553 1.33 -10.39 -4.05
N TRP A 554 2.51 -10.96 -4.25
CA TRP A 554 3.05 -12.00 -3.39
C TRP A 554 3.34 -11.47 -1.98
N MET A 555 3.92 -10.28 -1.85
CA MET A 555 4.16 -9.62 -0.56
C MET A 555 2.86 -9.36 0.20
N MET A 556 1.78 -8.96 -0.48
CA MET A 556 0.47 -8.78 0.16
C MET A 556 -0.08 -10.10 0.71
N GLY A 557 0.06 -11.20 -0.03
CA GLY A 557 -0.32 -12.53 0.43
C GLY A 557 0.48 -12.99 1.64
N LEU A 558 1.80 -12.81 1.59
CA LEU A 558 2.70 -13.13 2.70
C LEU A 558 2.33 -12.35 3.97
N MET A 559 2.13 -11.03 3.87
CA MET A 559 1.82 -10.20 5.04
C MET A 559 0.42 -10.49 5.59
N GLY A 560 -0.54 -10.85 4.74
CA GLY A 560 -1.84 -11.35 5.16
C GLY A 560 -1.72 -12.60 6.03
N TYR A 561 -0.93 -13.58 5.58
CA TYR A 561 -0.66 -14.81 6.32
C TYR A 561 0.05 -14.54 7.65
N ILE A 562 1.14 -13.77 7.65
CA ILE A 562 1.91 -13.43 8.86
C ILE A 562 1.01 -12.82 9.95
N ARG A 563 0.16 -11.85 9.59
CA ARG A 563 -0.78 -11.21 10.52
C ARG A 563 -1.87 -12.16 11.03
N SER A 564 -2.24 -13.16 10.23
CA SER A 564 -3.18 -14.19 10.68
C SER A 564 -2.51 -15.15 11.66
N SER A 565 -1.32 -15.64 11.31
CA SER A 565 -0.57 -16.66 12.05
C SER A 565 0.00 -16.17 13.37
N VAL A 566 0.21 -14.86 13.56
CA VAL A 566 0.64 -14.33 14.87
C VAL A 566 -0.39 -14.53 15.97
N ARG A 567 -1.67 -14.70 15.62
CA ARG A 567 -2.72 -15.06 16.59
C ARG A 567 -2.70 -16.54 16.98
N LEU A 568 -1.82 -17.35 16.37
CA LEU A 568 -1.65 -18.77 16.67
C LEU A 568 -2.97 -19.56 16.61
N PHE A 569 -3.52 -19.91 17.78
CA PHE A 569 -4.74 -20.70 17.99
C PHE A 569 -5.92 -19.81 18.44
N TRP A 570 -5.91 -18.53 18.11
CA TRP A 570 -6.98 -17.58 18.46
C TRP A 570 -7.67 -17.02 17.22
N HIS A 571 -9.01 -17.00 17.24
CA HIS A 571 -9.81 -16.22 16.31
C HIS A 571 -9.74 -14.73 16.66
N VAL A 572 -9.95 -14.44 17.96
CA VAL A 572 -9.75 -13.12 18.58
C VAL A 572 -8.76 -13.31 19.71
N ASN A 573 -7.62 -12.62 19.64
CA ASN A 573 -6.49 -12.85 20.54
C ASN A 573 -6.90 -12.80 22.02
N GLU A 574 -6.64 -13.88 22.76
CA GLU A 574 -6.95 -14.04 24.20
C GLU A 574 -8.44 -13.97 24.59
N ILE A 575 -9.35 -13.79 23.62
CA ILE A 575 -10.80 -13.67 23.88
C ILE A 575 -11.56 -14.86 23.32
N MET A 576 -11.31 -15.24 22.07
CA MET A 576 -12.00 -16.34 21.40
C MET A 576 -10.99 -17.32 20.82
N ARG A 577 -10.83 -18.46 21.50
CA ARG A 577 -9.92 -19.52 21.08
C ARG A 577 -10.46 -20.24 19.85
N ASP A 578 -9.56 -20.58 18.93
CA ASP A 578 -9.85 -21.51 17.85
C ASP A 578 -9.60 -22.94 18.34
N ASN A 579 -10.67 -23.69 18.58
CA ASN A 579 -10.61 -25.11 18.93
C ASN A 579 -10.87 -26.02 17.72
N SER A 580 -10.80 -25.50 16.50
CA SER A 580 -10.90 -26.32 15.29
C SER A 580 -9.69 -27.25 15.16
N PRO A 581 -9.81 -28.37 14.42
CA PRO A 581 -8.66 -29.22 14.08
C PRO A 581 -7.61 -28.49 13.22
N TRP A 582 -7.93 -27.30 12.69
CA TRP A 582 -7.09 -26.49 11.83
C TRP A 582 -6.41 -25.32 12.58
N ALA A 583 -6.48 -25.30 13.91
CA ALA A 583 -5.93 -24.27 14.78
C ALA A 583 -4.39 -24.35 14.93
N TYR A 584 -3.66 -24.50 13.83
CA TYR A 584 -2.18 -24.55 13.79
C TYR A 584 -1.61 -23.58 12.75
N THR A 585 -0.31 -23.28 12.87
CA THR A 585 0.40 -22.49 11.86
C THR A 585 1.00 -23.42 10.81
N HIS A 586 0.63 -23.24 9.54
CA HIS A 586 1.21 -24.01 8.44
C HIS A 586 2.72 -23.78 8.31
N THR A 587 3.42 -24.79 7.79
CA THR A 587 4.86 -24.70 7.50
C THR A 587 5.16 -23.60 6.48
N VAL A 588 6.38 -23.08 6.50
CA VAL A 588 6.84 -22.05 5.55
C VAL A 588 6.64 -22.50 4.09
N GLY A 589 6.95 -23.77 3.78
CA GLY A 589 6.78 -24.33 2.45
C GLY A 589 5.32 -24.39 2.00
N PHE A 590 4.42 -24.88 2.86
CA PHE A 590 2.98 -24.88 2.55
C PHE A 590 2.46 -23.46 2.36
N ALA A 591 2.84 -22.54 3.24
CA ALA A 591 2.40 -21.15 3.15
C ALA A 591 2.87 -20.48 1.87
N ALA A 592 4.14 -20.67 1.48
CA ALA A 592 4.69 -20.15 0.23
C ALA A 592 3.96 -20.70 -1.00
N ASN A 593 3.64 -21.99 -1.02
CA ASN A 593 2.88 -22.60 -2.10
C ASN A 593 1.45 -22.03 -2.19
N MET A 594 0.76 -21.89 -1.05
CA MET A 594 -0.59 -21.36 -1.01
C MET A 594 -0.64 -19.88 -1.44
N ILE A 595 0.33 -19.07 -1.01
CA ILE A 595 0.46 -17.68 -1.47
C ILE A 595 0.70 -17.66 -2.98
N SER A 596 1.60 -18.50 -3.48
CA SER A 596 1.93 -18.56 -4.92
C SER A 596 0.73 -19.00 -5.75
N ALA A 597 -0.07 -19.96 -5.27
CA ALA A 597 -1.32 -20.37 -5.91
C ALA A 597 -2.34 -19.21 -5.96
N ASN A 598 -2.47 -18.45 -4.87
CA ASN A 598 -3.33 -17.27 -4.82
C ASN A 598 -2.86 -16.17 -5.78
N VAL A 599 -1.55 -15.91 -5.84
CA VAL A 599 -0.95 -14.93 -6.76
C VAL A 599 -1.19 -15.35 -8.21
N LEU A 600 -0.96 -16.62 -8.54
CA LEU A 600 -1.20 -17.15 -9.87
C LEU A 600 -2.68 -17.01 -10.28
N PHE A 601 -3.61 -17.39 -9.38
CA PHE A 601 -5.04 -17.25 -9.63
C PHE A 601 -5.46 -15.79 -9.83
N PHE A 602 -4.94 -14.88 -9.00
CA PHE A 602 -5.19 -13.45 -9.15
C PHE A 602 -4.70 -12.95 -10.52
N TRP A 603 -3.48 -13.29 -10.93
CA TRP A 603 -2.93 -12.85 -12.22
C TRP A 603 -3.66 -13.46 -13.42
N ILE A 604 -4.05 -14.73 -13.37
CA ILE A 604 -4.87 -15.35 -14.42
C ILE A 604 -6.23 -14.65 -14.53
N SER A 605 -6.90 -14.43 -13.39
CA SER A 605 -8.22 -13.80 -13.37
C SER A 605 -8.18 -12.32 -13.76
N ILE A 606 -7.18 -11.55 -13.33
CA ILE A 606 -7.07 -10.13 -13.68
C ILE A 606 -6.68 -9.95 -15.15
N LEU A 607 -5.85 -10.83 -15.72
CA LEU A 607 -5.55 -10.81 -17.17
C LEU A 607 -6.79 -11.14 -17.99
N PHE A 608 -7.61 -12.07 -17.53
CA PHE A 608 -8.91 -12.36 -18.13
C PHE A 608 -9.85 -11.13 -18.06
N VAL A 609 -9.88 -10.44 -16.93
CA VAL A 609 -10.61 -9.17 -16.76
C VAL A 609 -10.11 -8.09 -17.73
N PHE A 610 -8.80 -7.94 -17.88
CA PHE A 610 -8.19 -7.01 -18.84
C PHE A 610 -8.53 -7.35 -20.28
N TRP A 611 -8.58 -8.64 -20.61
CA TRP A 611 -9.01 -9.11 -21.92
C TRP A 611 -10.49 -8.81 -22.17
N LEU A 612 -11.39 -9.11 -21.22
CA LEU A 612 -12.82 -8.74 -21.30
C LEU A 612 -13.03 -7.23 -21.48
N GLY A 613 -12.30 -6.41 -20.73
CA GLY A 613 -12.34 -4.95 -20.85
C GLY A 613 -11.86 -4.44 -22.22
N SER A 614 -11.05 -5.22 -22.93
CA SER A 614 -10.62 -4.89 -24.29
C SER A 614 -11.70 -5.14 -25.34
N LEU A 615 -12.63 -6.08 -25.11
CA LEU A 615 -13.75 -6.38 -26.00
C LEU A 615 -14.83 -5.30 -25.96
N THR A 616 -15.02 -4.66 -24.80
CA THR A 616 -15.98 -3.57 -24.57
C THR A 616 -15.45 -2.20 -25.00
N ALA A 617 -14.23 -2.11 -25.51
CA ALA A 617 -13.72 -0.90 -26.14
C ALA A 617 -14.49 -0.64 -27.45
N LYS A 618 -15.62 0.08 -27.38
CA LYS A 618 -16.09 0.86 -28.52
C LYS A 618 -14.91 1.69 -28.99
N LYS A 619 -14.52 1.55 -30.26
CA LYS A 619 -13.58 2.46 -30.91
C LYS A 619 -14.19 3.86 -30.79
N ALA A 620 -13.76 4.64 -29.81
CA ALA A 620 -14.03 6.06 -29.80
C ALA A 620 -13.50 6.59 -31.15
N PRO A 621 -14.27 7.41 -31.89
CA PRO A 621 -13.76 8.03 -33.10
C PRO A 621 -12.53 8.82 -32.69
N VAL A 622 -11.37 8.42 -33.19
CA VAL A 622 -10.17 9.23 -33.09
C VAL A 622 -10.46 10.47 -33.94
N GLU A 623 -10.83 11.57 -33.31
CA GLU A 623 -10.73 12.87 -33.97
C GLU A 623 -9.27 13.03 -34.37
N SER A 624 -9.04 13.07 -35.68
CA SER A 624 -7.74 13.28 -36.25
C SER A 624 -7.18 14.64 -35.79
N LYS A 625 -5.94 14.61 -35.27
CA LYS A 625 -4.94 15.68 -35.17
C LYS A 625 -5.01 16.63 -33.96
N ALA A 626 -4.00 16.48 -33.10
CA ALA A 626 -2.97 17.51 -32.97
C ALA A 626 -1.60 16.82 -33.07
N GLY A 627 -0.77 17.25 -34.02
CA GLY A 627 0.57 16.71 -34.21
C GLY A 627 1.38 16.80 -32.92
N ILE A 628 2.15 15.75 -32.66
CA ILE A 628 3.14 15.68 -31.59
C ILE A 628 4.06 16.91 -31.75
N PRO A 629 4.22 17.78 -30.72
CA PRO A 629 5.20 18.86 -30.80
C PRO A 629 6.60 18.25 -30.95
N GLY A 630 7.14 18.29 -32.17
CA GLY A 630 8.48 17.76 -32.50
C GLY A 630 8.57 16.86 -33.73
N SER A 631 7.48 16.51 -34.42
CA SER A 631 7.59 15.89 -35.75
C SER A 631 7.86 16.97 -36.79
N VAL A 632 9.11 17.12 -37.22
CA VAL A 632 9.43 17.86 -38.45
C VAL A 632 8.79 17.08 -39.62
N PRO A 633 8.00 17.71 -40.50
CA PRO A 633 7.54 17.04 -41.71
C PRO A 633 8.76 16.59 -42.53
N GLN A 634 8.86 15.30 -42.83
CA GLN A 634 9.78 14.85 -43.88
C GLN A 634 9.34 15.50 -45.20
N PRO A 635 10.25 16.14 -45.95
CA PRO A 635 9.92 16.59 -47.30
C PRO A 635 9.62 15.36 -48.15
N ALA A 636 8.48 15.38 -48.83
CA ALA A 636 8.12 14.38 -49.81
C ALA A 636 9.19 14.35 -50.90
N THR A 637 9.94 13.25 -50.99
CA THR A 637 10.79 12.96 -52.14
C THR A 637 9.89 12.41 -53.24
N SER A 638 9.64 13.25 -54.24
CA SER A 638 9.19 12.84 -55.57
C SER A 638 10.34 12.11 -56.27
N HIS A 639 10.19 10.81 -56.51
CA HIS A 639 10.41 10.09 -57.78
C HIS A 639 10.37 8.58 -57.55
#